data_AF-A0A257JXQ9-F1
#
_entry.id   AF-A0A257JXQ9-F1
#
_cell.length_a   1.000
_cell.length_b   1.000
_cell.length_c   1.000
_cell.angle_alpha   90.00
_cell.angle_beta   90.00
_cell.angle_gamma   90.00
#
_symmetry.space_group_name_H-M   'P 1'
#
loop_
_entity.id
_entity.type
_entity.pdbx_description
1 polymer ?
#
loop_
_entity_poly.entity_id
_entity_poly.type
_entity_poly.pdbx_seq_one_letter_code
_entity_poly.pdbx_strand_id
1 'polypeptide(L)'
;MRYFILSLCLCFSISSVSQRTHLNFDEGWKFHFGHAANAEKDFNYSIATVFSKSGKGAGTAIDPKFIDTAWAKVDLPHDWAVHLPFVNVDNFDVQSHGYKPVGGLFPETSIGWYRKHFTVAKPQDGQRFELQFDGIFRDANIWVNGFYLGNNKSGYVGEHYDITDVLNFDGDNVVTVRVDATQYEGWFYEGAGIYRHVWLNSFKNLHIKNDGVFASADVTPGKSTLTVRTEVINENFTASTAAVTAYLKDRNGKVVGRSKPENFTLDVNGEMTITQTINVPQPILWSLENPYLYRVVVEVTQNGKATDSKTVKFGFRHIEIRKEGVFLNWKNVKIKGTNNHQDHAGVGSALADYLQYYRINLLKNMGSNAYRTSHNAPTPELLDACDSLGMLVLDEQRLLNSGKESRDQFTRLLKRDRNHASVFLWSIGNEEGMIQANDTGRKIAQTLLAQQKQYDPTRTSTYAADLPNVFKGVNEVIPVRGFNYRQFDVAAYHKDHPDQPLLGTEMGSTVTTRGIYEKDTIRAYVPDQDITAPWWASKAEDWWKLAAENDYWLGGFIWTGLDYRGEPTPYKWPNVNSHFGVMDVCGFPKNIYYYYQSWWTDKDVLHISPHWNWPDKRHWDKPNDDVEVWVNSNADNVELFLNGKTLGKKDMPRNGHLNWTVQYQPGKLEAVAYKKGKKLTASVETTGSAVEVVMTPYKTTMMADGKDVTVINISAVDREGREVPDADNMIRFYLTGDAKIIGVGNGDPSSHEPDQCPDGAWQRSLFNGKCQVIVQSGKTEGLIHFDAKAAGLYTGSTDIVTVLPQKAAVVTVDQKYELKGAALNAVTIDKMIGADISFLPELEARGMKFSDKGVEKDAIQILKDHGMNYVRLRIFNNPATAKGYSPGKGFCDLENTKAMAKRVKAAGMKLLLDFHYSDYWADPGKQYKPEAWENLSFEALKKALYDYTVRVLTELKAQGTLPDMVQVGNEINHGLVWPDGNVNNPDGMAQLFKAGTAAVKSVDPKTPVMLHLALGGQNHECVEYLDGMLKRGARFDVIGLSYYPKWHGTLDDLRDNMNDLAACYNKDLIVVEYSQLKREVNKIGFEVANGRGKGTCIWEPLSTWEKFFDDEGHSNDLLLVYDALSGQFLSAGGTPKGQSQK
;
A
#
# COMPACT_ATOMS: atom_id res chain seq x y z
N MET A 1 -6.68 32.35 48.71
CA MET A 1 -5.98 31.15 49.21
C MET A 1 -6.01 30.13 48.07
N ARG A 2 -4.85 29.93 47.41
CA ARG A 2 -4.33 28.81 46.57
C ARG A 2 -5.37 27.93 45.83
N TYR A 3 -5.32 27.73 44.51
CA TYR A 3 -4.18 27.36 43.66
C TYR A 3 -4.36 27.82 42.21
N PHE A 4 -3.31 28.42 41.63
CA PHE A 4 -3.09 28.59 40.20
C PHE A 4 -2.56 27.27 39.62
N ILE A 5 -3.13 26.77 38.52
CA ILE A 5 -2.54 25.68 37.72
C ILE A 5 -1.80 26.33 36.54
N LEU A 6 -0.48 26.23 36.60
CA LEU A 6 0.46 26.67 35.58
C LEU A 6 0.41 25.66 34.42
N SER A 7 -0.04 26.08 33.24
CA SER A 7 0.19 25.35 32.00
C SER A 7 1.66 25.50 31.62
N LEU A 8 2.42 24.40 31.68
CA LEU A 8 3.81 24.34 31.24
C LEU A 8 3.86 24.48 29.71
N CYS A 9 4.17 25.68 29.21
CA CYS A 9 4.68 25.86 27.85
C CYS A 9 6.08 25.24 27.79
N LEU A 10 6.21 24.11 27.10
CA LEU A 10 7.51 23.53 26.73
C LEU A 10 8.15 24.40 25.65
N CYS A 11 8.88 25.44 26.06
CA CYS A 11 9.87 26.10 25.22
C CYS A 11 11.10 25.18 25.10
N PHE A 12 11.16 24.38 24.03
CA PHE A 12 12.44 23.78 23.62
C PHE A 12 13.30 24.87 22.97
N SER A 13 14.13 25.52 23.78
CA SER A 13 15.24 26.35 23.31
C SER A 13 16.46 25.46 23.05
N ILE A 14 16.45 24.72 21.95
CA ILE A 14 17.69 24.19 21.37
C ILE A 14 18.04 25.14 20.23
N SER A 15 19.08 25.95 20.42
CA SER A 15 19.69 26.77 19.37
C SER A 15 20.42 25.85 18.37
N SER A 16 19.68 25.10 17.55
CA SER A 16 20.20 24.61 16.28
C SER A 16 20.26 25.79 15.34
N VAL A 17 21.43 26.08 14.77
CA VAL A 17 21.57 26.98 13.62
C VAL A 17 20.47 26.61 12.61
N SER A 18 19.54 27.53 12.33
CA SER A 18 18.32 27.22 11.56
C SER A 18 18.70 26.77 10.15
N GLN A 19 18.70 25.45 9.94
CA GLN A 19 18.64 24.81 8.64
C GLN A 19 17.27 25.08 8.02
N ARG A 20 17.14 24.91 6.70
CA ARG A 20 15.84 24.99 6.02
C ARG A 20 14.81 24.10 6.70
N THR A 21 13.59 24.62 6.86
CA THR A 21 12.43 23.86 7.36
C THR A 21 11.42 23.69 6.23
N HIS A 22 10.76 22.53 6.21
CA HIS A 22 9.63 22.20 5.36
C HIS A 22 8.53 21.67 6.28
N LEU A 23 7.67 22.58 6.74
CA LEU A 23 6.65 22.26 7.75
C LEU A 23 5.32 22.00 7.05
N ASN A 24 4.73 20.84 7.29
CA ASN A 24 3.37 20.58 6.82
C ASN A 24 2.39 21.57 7.48
N PHE A 25 1.55 22.19 6.66
CA PHE A 25 0.71 23.32 7.03
C PHE A 25 -0.78 23.01 6.87
N ASP A 26 -1.14 21.72 6.89
CA ASP A 26 -2.47 21.24 6.53
C ASP A 26 -3.52 21.38 7.63
N GLU A 27 -3.12 21.45 8.89
CA GLU A 27 -4.07 21.38 10.00
C GLU A 27 -4.70 22.73 10.32
N GLY A 28 -5.93 22.75 10.85
CA GLY A 28 -6.50 23.96 11.45
C GLY A 28 -6.87 25.06 10.46
N TRP A 29 -7.30 24.68 9.27
CA TRP A 29 -7.93 25.59 8.31
C TRP A 29 -9.41 25.76 8.63
N LYS A 30 -9.97 26.81 8.04
CA LYS A 30 -11.40 27.09 8.03
C LYS A 30 -11.89 27.14 6.60
N PHE A 31 -13.09 26.64 6.36
CA PHE A 31 -13.72 26.55 5.06
C PHE A 31 -15.13 27.14 5.06
N HIS A 32 -15.48 27.82 3.97
CA HIS A 32 -16.85 28.25 3.69
C HIS A 32 -17.09 28.34 2.18
N PHE A 33 -18.29 27.99 1.73
CA PHE A 33 -18.69 28.19 0.34
C PHE A 33 -18.81 29.68 0.01
N GLY A 34 -18.24 30.07 -1.13
CA GLY A 34 -18.51 31.36 -1.76
C GLY A 34 -19.70 31.25 -2.72
N HIS A 35 -19.71 32.10 -3.76
CA HIS A 35 -20.72 31.99 -4.81
C HIS A 35 -20.20 32.50 -6.16
N ALA A 36 -20.22 31.66 -7.19
CA ALA A 36 -19.60 31.99 -8.49
C ALA A 36 -20.32 33.13 -9.24
N ALA A 37 -21.63 33.26 -9.05
CA ALA A 37 -22.47 34.21 -9.80
C ALA A 37 -23.03 35.39 -8.98
N ASN A 38 -22.69 35.52 -7.69
CA ASN A 38 -23.24 36.56 -6.82
C ASN A 38 -22.16 37.02 -5.85
N ALA A 39 -21.58 38.17 -6.13
CA ALA A 39 -20.49 38.74 -5.35
C ALA A 39 -20.86 39.02 -3.88
N GLU A 40 -22.10 39.38 -3.56
CA GLU A 40 -22.52 39.59 -2.16
C GLU A 40 -22.46 38.29 -1.35
N LYS A 41 -22.82 37.17 -2.00
CA LYS A 41 -22.70 35.82 -1.43
C LYS A 41 -21.29 35.25 -1.51
N ASP A 42 -20.40 35.90 -2.27
CA ASP A 42 -18.97 35.59 -2.35
C ASP A 42 -18.14 36.54 -1.48
N PHE A 43 -18.66 36.89 -0.29
CA PHE A 43 -18.02 37.82 0.64
C PHE A 43 -17.67 39.18 0.03
N ASN A 44 -18.56 39.71 -0.81
CA ASN A 44 -18.37 40.95 -1.58
C ASN A 44 -17.11 40.95 -2.47
N TYR A 45 -16.58 39.79 -2.81
CA TYR A 45 -15.47 39.64 -3.73
C TYR A 45 -15.88 40.21 -5.10
N SER A 46 -15.10 41.15 -5.63
CA SER A 46 -15.39 42.01 -6.80
C SER A 46 -16.28 43.25 -6.58
N ILE A 47 -16.98 43.37 -5.46
CA ILE A 47 -17.70 44.61 -5.08
C ILE A 47 -16.81 45.49 -4.21
N ALA A 48 -16.27 44.92 -3.13
CA ALA A 48 -15.51 45.65 -2.12
C ALA A 48 -13.99 45.42 -2.21
N THR A 49 -13.53 44.40 -2.93
CA THR A 49 -12.11 44.15 -3.16
C THR A 49 -11.48 45.27 -3.99
N VAL A 50 -10.43 45.91 -3.46
CA VAL A 50 -9.76 47.04 -4.14
C VAL A 50 -8.25 46.80 -4.22
N PHE A 51 -7.76 46.58 -5.44
CA PHE A 51 -6.32 46.40 -5.70
C PHE A 51 -5.53 47.72 -5.82
N SER A 52 -6.20 48.88 -5.74
CA SER A 52 -5.51 50.19 -5.82
C SER A 52 -4.71 50.55 -4.56
N LYS A 53 -4.82 49.76 -3.49
CA LYS A 53 -4.07 49.88 -2.23
C LYS A 53 -3.72 48.49 -1.70
N SER A 54 -2.43 48.18 -1.57
CA SER A 54 -1.96 46.90 -1.03
C SER A 54 -2.47 46.67 0.40
N GLY A 55 -2.85 45.42 0.72
CA GLY A 55 -3.32 45.04 2.05
C GLY A 55 -4.78 45.44 2.37
N LYS A 56 -5.49 46.14 1.47
CA LYS A 56 -6.87 46.60 1.73
C LYS A 56 -7.90 45.54 1.33
N GLY A 57 -8.53 44.90 2.32
CA GLY A 57 -9.58 43.89 2.13
C GLY A 57 -10.91 44.15 2.85
N ALA A 58 -11.11 45.34 3.43
CA ALA A 58 -12.26 45.63 4.30
C ALA A 58 -13.62 45.32 3.64
N GLY A 59 -14.49 44.63 4.39
CA GLY A 59 -15.81 44.19 3.91
C GLY A 59 -15.80 42.88 3.12
N THR A 60 -14.64 42.22 3.02
CA THR A 60 -14.47 40.92 2.34
C THR A 60 -13.80 39.90 3.25
N ALA A 61 -13.80 38.62 2.83
CA ALA A 61 -13.06 37.55 3.50
C ALA A 61 -11.52 37.70 3.39
N ILE A 62 -11.00 38.67 2.63
CA ILE A 62 -9.55 38.95 2.51
C ILE A 62 -9.05 39.78 3.70
N ASP A 63 -9.93 40.52 4.39
CA ASP A 63 -9.55 41.31 5.57
C ASP A 63 -9.00 40.38 6.67
N PRO A 64 -7.80 40.64 7.21
CA PRO A 64 -7.30 39.90 8.37
C PRO A 64 -8.25 39.94 9.57
N LYS A 65 -9.05 41.01 9.70
CA LYS A 65 -10.04 41.19 10.77
C LYS A 65 -11.40 40.56 10.49
N PHE A 66 -11.58 39.90 9.34
CA PHE A 66 -12.82 39.20 9.03
C PHE A 66 -13.12 38.13 10.11
N ILE A 67 -14.37 38.09 10.58
CA ILE A 67 -14.80 37.17 11.63
C ILE A 67 -15.24 35.85 10.98
N ASP A 68 -14.36 34.86 10.97
CA ASP A 68 -14.59 33.52 10.42
C ASP A 68 -14.91 32.47 11.51
N THR A 69 -15.42 32.89 12.68
CA THR A 69 -15.72 31.96 13.78
C THR A 69 -16.83 30.96 13.45
N ALA A 70 -17.68 31.27 12.46
CA ALA A 70 -18.76 30.40 12.00
C ALA A 70 -18.37 29.48 10.83
N TRP A 71 -17.15 29.61 10.28
CA TRP A 71 -16.68 28.77 9.18
C TRP A 71 -16.37 27.35 9.68
N ALA A 72 -16.55 26.35 8.81
CA ALA A 72 -16.29 24.96 9.15
C ALA A 72 -14.78 24.76 9.36
N LYS A 73 -14.39 24.00 10.39
CA LYS A 73 -12.99 23.60 10.56
C LYS A 73 -12.69 22.43 9.64
N VAL A 74 -11.59 22.51 8.91
CA VAL A 74 -11.11 21.43 8.03
C VAL A 74 -9.60 21.29 8.20
N ASP A 75 -9.12 20.07 8.05
CA ASP A 75 -7.71 19.79 7.81
C ASP A 75 -7.54 19.46 6.32
N LEU A 76 -6.39 19.80 5.77
CA LEU A 76 -6.03 19.45 4.41
C LEU A 76 -5.31 18.07 4.39
N PRO A 77 -5.23 17.40 3.24
CA PRO A 77 -5.93 17.70 1.99
C PRO A 77 -7.46 17.67 2.11
N HIS A 78 -8.16 18.59 1.44
CA HIS A 78 -9.63 18.70 1.49
C HIS A 78 -10.24 18.85 0.09
N ASP A 79 -11.03 17.85 -0.30
CA ASP A 79 -11.89 17.85 -1.49
C ASP A 79 -13.34 18.08 -1.06
N TRP A 80 -13.91 19.26 -1.26
CA TRP A 80 -15.29 19.49 -0.80
C TRP A 80 -16.32 18.80 -1.69
N ALA A 81 -15.97 18.43 -2.94
CA ALA A 81 -16.92 17.88 -3.89
C ALA A 81 -17.36 16.46 -3.48
N VAL A 82 -16.51 15.68 -2.81
CA VAL A 82 -16.87 14.33 -2.35
C VAL A 82 -17.97 14.37 -1.28
N HIS A 83 -18.03 15.45 -0.49
CA HIS A 83 -19.04 15.68 0.55
C HIS A 83 -20.42 16.09 0.00
N LEU A 84 -20.51 16.52 -1.26
CA LEU A 84 -21.77 16.93 -1.87
C LEU A 84 -22.63 15.72 -2.24
N PRO A 85 -23.98 15.82 -2.19
CA PRO A 85 -24.86 14.77 -2.66
C PRO A 85 -24.74 14.59 -4.19
N PHE A 86 -25.19 13.43 -4.69
CA PHE A 86 -25.34 13.22 -6.13
C PHE A 86 -26.60 13.90 -6.66
N VAL A 87 -26.53 14.45 -7.88
CA VAL A 87 -27.67 15.11 -8.54
C VAL A 87 -27.88 14.56 -9.95
N ASN A 88 -29.12 14.24 -10.32
CA ASN A 88 -29.44 13.83 -11.68
C ASN A 88 -29.71 15.04 -12.57
N VAL A 89 -28.69 15.53 -13.28
CA VAL A 89 -28.79 16.63 -14.24
C VAL A 89 -28.27 16.16 -15.60
N ASP A 90 -29.07 16.32 -16.65
CA ASP A 90 -28.67 15.99 -18.03
C ASP A 90 -27.75 17.09 -18.59
N ASN A 91 -26.50 17.05 -18.15
CA ASN A 91 -25.42 17.91 -18.63
C ASN A 91 -24.15 17.07 -18.71
N PHE A 92 -23.41 17.20 -19.83
CA PHE A 92 -22.22 16.39 -20.07
C PHE A 92 -21.14 16.60 -19.01
N ASP A 93 -20.89 17.84 -18.58
CA ASP A 93 -19.86 18.12 -17.58
C ASP A 93 -20.25 17.54 -16.21
N VAL A 94 -21.52 17.70 -15.81
CA VAL A 94 -22.03 17.10 -14.57
C VAL A 94 -21.93 15.57 -14.61
N GLN A 95 -22.29 14.96 -15.75
CA GLN A 95 -22.16 13.52 -15.96
C GLN A 95 -20.69 13.06 -15.89
N SER A 96 -19.80 13.74 -16.62
CA SER A 96 -18.39 13.35 -16.72
C SER A 96 -17.63 13.52 -15.41
N HIS A 97 -18.13 14.37 -14.50
CA HIS A 97 -17.58 14.56 -13.14
C HIS A 97 -18.36 13.79 -12.06
N GLY A 98 -19.11 12.76 -12.45
CA GLY A 98 -19.74 11.81 -11.51
C GLY A 98 -20.94 12.37 -10.75
N TYR A 99 -21.67 13.31 -11.38
CA TYR A 99 -22.92 13.86 -10.88
C TYR A 99 -22.81 14.61 -9.54
N LYS A 100 -21.63 15.16 -9.25
CA LYS A 100 -21.45 16.10 -8.14
C LYS A 100 -21.86 17.52 -8.58
N PRO A 101 -22.61 18.27 -7.75
CA PRO A 101 -23.09 19.60 -8.10
C PRO A 101 -21.96 20.64 -7.96
N VAL A 102 -21.00 20.62 -8.88
CA VAL A 102 -19.90 21.61 -9.01
C VAL A 102 -19.85 22.07 -10.46
N GLY A 103 -19.50 23.34 -10.68
CA GLY A 103 -19.39 23.97 -11.99
C GLY A 103 -20.45 25.03 -12.25
N GLY A 104 -20.48 25.57 -13.48
CA GLY A 104 -21.30 26.74 -13.84
C GLY A 104 -22.81 26.63 -13.57
N LEU A 105 -23.37 25.42 -13.45
CA LEU A 105 -24.77 25.19 -13.10
C LEU A 105 -25.06 25.25 -11.59
N PHE A 106 -24.01 25.18 -10.75
CA PHE A 106 -24.09 25.12 -9.29
C PHE A 106 -23.21 26.21 -8.66
N PRO A 107 -23.53 27.50 -8.88
CA PRO A 107 -22.69 28.60 -8.43
C PRO A 107 -22.51 28.65 -6.90
N GLU A 108 -23.42 28.09 -6.12
CA GLU A 108 -23.39 28.01 -4.66
C GLU A 108 -22.37 27.02 -4.08
N THR A 109 -21.88 26.08 -4.89
CA THR A 109 -20.96 24.98 -4.47
C THR A 109 -19.68 24.94 -5.31
N SER A 110 -19.48 25.95 -6.17
CA SER A 110 -18.33 26.04 -7.08
C SER A 110 -17.19 26.91 -6.58
N ILE A 111 -17.44 27.77 -5.58
CA ILE A 111 -16.40 28.59 -4.94
C ILE A 111 -16.18 28.11 -3.52
N GLY A 112 -14.93 27.86 -3.16
CA GLY A 112 -14.51 27.56 -1.80
C GLY A 112 -13.56 28.62 -1.27
N TRP A 113 -13.82 29.13 -0.08
CA TRP A 113 -12.88 29.98 0.64
C TRP A 113 -12.23 29.22 1.79
N TYR A 114 -10.90 29.32 1.86
CA TYR A 114 -10.10 28.79 2.95
C TYR A 114 -9.42 29.92 3.71
N ARG A 115 -9.42 29.83 5.04
CA ARG A 115 -8.71 30.77 5.92
C ARG A 115 -7.93 30.04 7.00
N LYS A 116 -6.73 30.53 7.33
CA LYS A 116 -5.91 29.99 8.41
C LYS A 116 -5.18 31.10 9.14
N HIS A 117 -5.35 31.10 10.46
CA HIS A 117 -4.60 31.95 11.38
C HIS A 117 -3.34 31.23 11.85
N PHE A 118 -2.21 31.94 11.92
CA PHE A 118 -0.95 31.38 12.40
C PHE A 118 0.00 32.47 12.92
N THR A 119 0.96 32.07 13.73
CA THR A 119 1.99 32.96 14.27
C THR A 119 3.36 32.49 13.83
N VAL A 120 4.25 33.42 13.48
CA VAL A 120 5.65 33.14 13.16
C VAL A 120 6.51 33.99 14.09
N ALA A 121 7.44 33.35 14.80
CA ALA A 121 8.37 34.06 15.66
C ALA A 121 9.30 34.95 14.84
N LYS A 122 9.68 36.11 15.38
CA LYS A 122 10.64 36.98 14.70
C LYS A 122 11.99 36.28 14.51
N PRO A 123 12.50 36.18 13.27
CA PRO A 123 13.78 35.53 13.02
C PRO A 123 14.94 36.35 13.60
N GLN A 124 15.98 35.67 14.09
CA GLN A 124 17.18 36.31 14.64
C GLN A 124 18.18 36.74 13.54
N ASP A 125 18.19 36.05 12.40
CA ASP A 125 19.02 36.29 11.22
C ASP A 125 18.14 36.28 9.96
N GLY A 126 18.48 37.05 8.91
CA GLY A 126 17.72 37.19 7.65
C GLY A 126 17.20 35.87 7.04
N GLN A 127 15.98 35.52 7.42
CA GLN A 127 15.25 34.30 7.08
C GLN A 127 14.05 34.65 6.21
N ARG A 128 13.78 33.78 5.25
CA ARG A 128 12.66 33.84 4.33
C ARG A 128 11.61 32.81 4.70
N PHE A 129 10.37 33.11 4.36
CA PHE A 129 9.20 32.27 4.59
C PHE A 129 8.40 32.15 3.30
N GLU A 130 7.91 30.96 3.00
CA GLU A 130 7.17 30.69 1.76
C GLU A 130 6.01 29.74 2.03
N LEU A 131 4.87 30.02 1.41
CA LEU A 131 3.76 29.06 1.29
C LEU A 131 3.90 28.29 -0.02
N GLN A 132 3.95 26.96 0.09
CA GLN A 132 3.93 26.05 -1.04
C GLN A 132 2.60 25.29 -1.05
N PHE A 133 1.95 25.23 -2.21
CA PHE A 133 0.80 24.35 -2.45
C PHE A 133 1.21 23.28 -3.45
N ASP A 134 0.90 22.01 -3.20
CA ASP A 134 1.24 20.93 -4.15
C ASP A 134 0.17 20.75 -5.25
N GLY A 135 -1.05 21.24 -5.00
CA GLY A 135 -2.15 21.28 -5.96
C GLY A 135 -3.42 21.87 -5.34
N ILE A 136 -4.15 22.66 -6.13
CA ILE A 136 -5.41 23.27 -5.75
C ILE A 136 -6.33 23.21 -6.97
N PHE A 137 -7.50 22.61 -6.84
CA PHE A 137 -8.46 22.52 -7.93
C PHE A 137 -9.60 23.53 -7.75
N ARG A 138 -9.66 24.64 -8.49
CA ARG A 138 -8.63 25.25 -9.36
C ARG A 138 -8.73 26.77 -9.31
N ASP A 139 -7.97 27.47 -10.17
CA ASP A 139 -7.97 28.94 -10.31
C ASP A 139 -7.96 29.68 -8.96
N ALA A 140 -6.99 29.29 -8.13
CA ALA A 140 -6.91 29.73 -6.76
C ALA A 140 -6.25 31.11 -6.68
N ASN A 141 -6.82 32.02 -5.89
CA ASN A 141 -6.21 33.31 -5.57
C ASN A 141 -5.75 33.30 -4.10
N ILE A 142 -4.53 33.77 -3.84
CA ILE A 142 -3.88 33.64 -2.53
C ILE A 142 -3.57 35.01 -1.94
N TRP A 143 -3.93 35.21 -0.67
CA TRP A 143 -3.57 36.37 0.13
C TRP A 143 -2.95 35.98 1.47
N VAL A 144 -2.03 36.82 1.95
CA VAL A 144 -1.56 36.81 3.33
C VAL A 144 -1.67 38.20 3.91
N ASN A 145 -2.32 38.33 5.07
CA ASN A 145 -2.55 39.62 5.74
C ASN A 145 -3.20 40.68 4.83
N GLY A 146 -4.07 40.24 3.92
CA GLY A 146 -4.73 41.09 2.92
C GLY A 146 -3.87 41.47 1.70
N PHE A 147 -2.60 41.08 1.65
CA PHE A 147 -1.73 41.27 0.49
C PHE A 147 -1.94 40.13 -0.50
N TYR A 148 -2.24 40.48 -1.75
CA TYR A 148 -2.37 39.52 -2.84
C TYR A 148 -0.99 39.02 -3.26
N LEU A 149 -0.78 37.71 -3.19
CA LEU A 149 0.50 37.07 -3.53
C LEU A 149 0.50 36.56 -4.97
N GLY A 150 -0.65 36.13 -5.47
CA GLY A 150 -0.78 35.64 -6.83
C GLY A 150 -1.94 34.68 -7.01
N ASN A 151 -1.91 34.00 -8.16
CA ASN A 151 -2.93 33.07 -8.61
C ASN A 151 -2.28 31.79 -9.11
N ASN A 152 -2.92 30.64 -8.87
CA ASN A 152 -2.57 29.36 -9.44
C ASN A 152 -3.75 28.85 -10.29
N LYS A 153 -3.60 28.91 -11.62
CA LYS A 153 -4.66 28.49 -12.56
C LYS A 153 -4.82 26.98 -12.68
N SER A 154 -3.70 26.26 -12.57
CA SER A 154 -3.68 24.81 -12.72
C SER A 154 -4.46 24.14 -11.62
N GLY A 155 -5.26 23.15 -12.00
CA GLY A 155 -5.86 22.21 -11.07
C GLY A 155 -4.87 21.23 -10.44
N TYR A 156 -3.68 21.03 -11.02
CA TYR A 156 -2.87 19.84 -10.76
C TYR A 156 -1.41 20.09 -10.39
N VAL A 157 -0.80 21.20 -10.81
CA VAL A 157 0.54 21.58 -10.36
C VAL A 157 0.44 22.87 -9.57
N GLY A 158 0.79 22.80 -8.28
CA GLY A 158 0.73 23.96 -7.40
C GLY A 158 1.96 24.87 -7.48
N GLU A 159 1.97 25.91 -6.67
CA GLU A 159 2.91 27.04 -6.76
C GLU A 159 3.41 27.47 -5.38
N HIS A 160 4.52 28.22 -5.38
CA HIS A 160 5.18 28.76 -4.21
C HIS A 160 5.03 30.29 -4.14
N TYR A 161 4.75 30.81 -2.95
CA TYR A 161 4.60 32.24 -2.71
C TYR A 161 5.48 32.67 -1.54
N ASP A 162 6.45 33.57 -1.80
CA ASP A 162 7.22 34.22 -0.74
C ASP A 162 6.30 35.15 0.07
N ILE A 163 6.26 34.93 1.38
CA ILE A 163 5.42 35.69 2.32
C ILE A 163 6.25 36.56 3.26
N THR A 164 7.58 36.55 3.13
CA THR A 164 8.52 37.14 4.09
C THR A 164 8.19 38.58 4.43
N ASP A 165 7.92 39.41 3.41
CA ASP A 165 7.73 40.85 3.56
C ASP A 165 6.35 41.26 4.09
N VAL A 166 5.40 40.32 4.13
CA VAL A 166 4.00 40.59 4.54
C VAL A 166 3.62 39.95 5.87
N LEU A 167 4.56 39.23 6.51
CA LEU A 167 4.36 38.61 7.82
C LEU A 167 4.37 39.62 8.97
N ASN A 168 3.43 39.44 9.89
CA ASN A 168 3.44 40.02 11.22
C ASN A 168 4.19 39.07 12.16
N PHE A 169 5.49 39.32 12.37
CA PHE A 169 6.27 38.54 13.33
C PHE A 169 5.79 38.73 14.76
N ASP A 170 5.80 37.64 15.53
CA ASP A 170 5.29 37.54 16.90
C ASP A 170 3.81 37.91 17.05
N GLY A 171 3.10 38.07 15.93
CA GLY A 171 1.69 38.44 15.85
C GLY A 171 0.88 37.45 15.02
N ASP A 172 -0.42 37.74 14.91
CA ASP A 172 -1.35 36.95 14.10
C ASP A 172 -1.16 37.23 12.61
N ASN A 173 -1.17 36.15 11.83
CA ASN A 173 -1.10 36.16 10.38
C ASN A 173 -2.27 35.37 9.82
N VAL A 174 -2.85 35.87 8.73
CA VAL A 174 -4.01 35.24 8.09
C VAL A 174 -3.67 34.90 6.66
N VAL A 175 -3.68 33.60 6.34
CA VAL A 175 -3.75 33.13 4.95
C VAL A 175 -5.20 33.07 4.52
N THR A 176 -5.51 33.58 3.34
CA THR A 176 -6.82 33.44 2.70
C THR A 176 -6.64 32.91 1.28
N VAL A 177 -7.39 31.88 0.92
CA VAL A 177 -7.38 31.29 -0.42
C VAL A 177 -8.82 31.26 -0.94
N ARG A 178 -9.05 31.83 -2.12
CA ARG A 178 -10.31 31.67 -2.87
C ARG A 178 -10.08 30.68 -4.00
N VAL A 179 -10.78 29.57 -4.00
CA VAL A 179 -10.70 28.51 -4.99
C VAL A 179 -11.94 28.55 -5.88
N ASP A 180 -11.75 28.53 -7.20
CA ASP A 180 -12.81 28.63 -8.20
C ASP A 180 -12.87 27.37 -9.07
N ALA A 181 -13.79 26.46 -8.72
CA ALA A 181 -14.03 25.22 -9.44
C ALA A 181 -15.21 25.34 -10.43
N THR A 182 -15.53 26.55 -10.89
CA THR A 182 -16.64 26.79 -11.84
C THR A 182 -16.34 26.23 -13.24
N GLN A 183 -15.05 26.02 -13.56
CA GLN A 183 -14.55 25.48 -14.82
C GLN A 183 -13.76 24.19 -14.60
N TYR A 184 -13.62 23.39 -15.65
CA TYR A 184 -12.98 22.07 -15.62
C TYR A 184 -11.68 22.08 -16.43
N GLU A 185 -10.73 21.22 -16.09
CA GLU A 185 -9.58 20.91 -16.97
C GLU A 185 -9.78 19.58 -17.69
N GLY A 186 -10.56 18.66 -17.14
CA GLY A 186 -10.75 17.29 -17.60
C GLY A 186 -12.19 16.93 -17.96
N TRP A 187 -12.41 15.63 -18.15
CA TRP A 187 -13.73 15.01 -18.39
C TRP A 187 -13.96 13.81 -17.46
N PHE A 188 -13.50 13.95 -16.22
CA PHE A 188 -13.53 12.94 -15.16
C PHE A 188 -13.67 13.66 -13.83
N TYR A 189 -13.86 12.95 -12.72
CA TYR A 189 -13.91 13.61 -11.42
C TYR A 189 -12.56 14.24 -11.01
N GLU A 190 -12.49 15.56 -11.04
CA GLU A 190 -11.28 16.31 -10.66
C GLU A 190 -11.21 16.57 -9.14
N GLY A 191 -12.36 16.54 -8.46
CA GLY A 191 -12.54 17.06 -7.09
C GLY A 191 -12.62 18.58 -7.06
N ALA A 192 -12.62 19.18 -5.87
CA ALA A 192 -12.56 20.63 -5.72
C ALA A 192 -11.94 21.06 -4.37
N GLY A 193 -11.03 22.03 -4.39
CA GLY A 193 -10.40 22.58 -3.21
C GLY A 193 -8.89 22.38 -3.11
N ILE A 194 -8.35 22.56 -1.91
CA ILE A 194 -6.94 22.32 -1.62
C ILE A 194 -6.77 20.84 -1.30
N TYR A 195 -6.83 20.02 -2.35
CA TYR A 195 -6.88 18.56 -2.29
C TYR A 195 -5.50 17.89 -2.25
N ARG A 196 -4.42 18.69 -2.14
CA ARG A 196 -3.04 18.24 -1.83
C ARG A 196 -2.44 19.07 -0.72
N HIS A 197 -1.27 18.68 -0.24
CA HIS A 197 -0.62 19.32 0.89
C HIS A 197 -0.28 20.80 0.66
N VAL A 198 -0.25 21.52 1.78
CA VAL A 198 0.31 22.86 1.91
C VAL A 198 1.51 22.81 2.84
N TRP A 199 2.57 23.55 2.51
CA TRP A 199 3.79 23.60 3.30
C TRP A 199 4.17 25.04 3.63
N LEU A 200 4.65 25.26 4.86
CA LEU A 200 5.34 26.48 5.26
C LEU A 200 6.85 26.21 5.24
N ASN A 201 7.50 26.76 4.24
CA ASN A 201 8.94 26.66 4.05
C ASN A 201 9.64 27.82 4.76
N SER A 202 10.82 27.56 5.34
CA SER A 202 11.70 28.63 5.78
C SER A 202 13.17 28.32 5.48
N PHE A 203 13.94 29.33 5.10
CA PHE A 203 15.35 29.21 4.71
C PHE A 203 16.05 30.58 4.77
N LYS A 204 17.37 30.63 4.65
CA LYS A 204 18.11 31.91 4.67
C LYS A 204 18.02 32.64 3.34
N ASN A 205 18.34 33.94 3.31
CA ASN A 205 18.40 34.72 2.07
C ASN A 205 19.37 34.14 1.01
N LEU A 206 20.51 33.60 1.43
CA LEU A 206 21.36 32.78 0.56
C LEU A 206 20.94 31.32 0.68
N HIS A 207 20.34 30.78 -0.37
CA HIS A 207 19.73 29.45 -0.32
C HIS A 207 19.70 28.77 -1.70
N ILE A 208 19.36 27.48 -1.68
CA ILE A 208 19.08 26.64 -2.84
C ILE A 208 17.65 26.96 -3.32
N LYS A 209 17.46 27.26 -4.61
CA LYS A 209 16.11 27.53 -5.15
C LYS A 209 15.19 26.32 -5.00
N ASN A 210 13.88 26.57 -4.94
CA ASN A 210 12.89 25.49 -5.04
C ASN A 210 13.09 24.71 -6.35
N ASP A 211 13.02 23.39 -6.21
CA ASP A 211 13.34 22.41 -7.25
C ASP A 211 14.67 22.66 -8.00
N GLY A 212 15.59 23.34 -7.31
CA GLY A 212 16.90 23.73 -7.82
C GLY A 212 17.96 22.63 -7.76
N VAL A 213 17.65 21.46 -7.19
CA VAL A 213 18.56 20.31 -7.16
C VAL A 213 18.19 19.35 -8.27
N PHE A 214 19.14 19.04 -9.16
CA PHE A 214 19.01 18.01 -10.18
C PHE A 214 20.15 17.00 -10.05
N ALA A 215 19.81 15.79 -9.62
CA ALA A 215 20.71 14.65 -9.55
C ALA A 215 20.51 13.74 -10.77
N SER A 216 21.60 13.42 -11.46
CA SER A 216 21.60 12.52 -12.63
C SER A 216 22.86 11.66 -12.59
N ALA A 217 22.81 10.40 -13.02
CA ALA A 217 23.98 9.53 -13.05
C ALA A 217 24.22 8.89 -14.42
N ASP A 218 25.48 8.87 -14.83
CA ASP A 218 25.94 8.00 -15.92
C ASP A 218 26.25 6.63 -15.31
N VAL A 219 25.40 5.65 -15.62
CA VAL A 219 25.49 4.29 -15.08
C VAL A 219 26.03 3.35 -16.16
N THR A 220 27.19 2.76 -15.89
CA THR A 220 27.79 1.70 -16.72
C THR A 220 28.07 0.46 -15.86
N PRO A 221 28.23 -0.75 -16.43
CA PRO A 221 28.50 -1.94 -15.63
C PRO A 221 29.75 -1.76 -14.76
N GLY A 222 29.58 -1.84 -13.43
CA GLY A 222 30.67 -1.74 -12.45
C GLY A 222 31.11 -0.32 -12.05
N LYS A 223 30.63 0.74 -12.72
CA LYS A 223 31.01 2.13 -12.42
C LYS A 223 29.86 3.11 -12.67
N SER A 224 29.67 4.06 -11.76
CA SER A 224 28.78 5.19 -12.00
C SER A 224 29.39 6.53 -11.56
N THR A 225 28.98 7.58 -12.26
CA THR A 225 29.30 8.97 -11.91
C THR A 225 28.00 9.70 -11.66
N LEU A 226 27.78 10.10 -10.40
CA LEU A 226 26.66 10.97 -10.02
C LEU A 226 27.05 12.42 -10.29
N THR A 227 26.22 13.13 -11.05
CA THR A 227 26.30 14.58 -11.27
C THR A 227 25.15 15.26 -10.54
N VAL A 228 25.46 16.27 -9.72
CA VAL A 228 24.50 17.05 -8.96
C VAL A 228 24.60 18.50 -9.39
N ARG A 229 23.53 19.04 -9.96
CA ARG A 229 23.41 20.47 -10.30
C ARG A 229 22.55 21.16 -9.25
N THR A 230 23.03 22.26 -8.69
CA THR A 230 22.36 23.00 -7.62
C THR A 230 22.22 24.46 -8.03
N GLU A 231 20.98 24.92 -8.17
CA GLU A 231 20.62 26.33 -8.36
C GLU A 231 20.63 27.04 -7.00
N VAL A 232 21.47 28.05 -6.84
CA VAL A 232 21.57 28.89 -5.64
C VAL A 232 21.26 30.34 -5.97
N ILE A 233 20.65 31.05 -5.02
CA ILE A 233 20.27 32.46 -5.14
C ILE A 233 20.67 33.22 -3.88
N ASN A 234 21.09 34.47 -4.06
CA ASN A 234 21.38 35.40 -2.96
C ASN A 234 20.38 36.55 -2.91
N GLU A 235 19.43 36.48 -1.98
CA GLU A 235 18.46 37.56 -1.75
C GLU A 235 18.86 38.47 -0.57
N ASN A 236 20.14 38.47 -0.18
CA ASN A 236 20.65 39.50 0.73
C ASN A 236 20.83 40.83 -0.01
N PHE A 237 20.76 41.93 0.73
CA PHE A 237 21.09 43.27 0.22
C PHE A 237 22.59 43.54 0.07
N THR A 238 23.43 42.50 0.22
CA THR A 238 24.86 42.53 -0.02
C THR A 238 25.30 41.28 -0.77
N ALA A 239 26.45 41.35 -1.45
CA ALA A 239 27.07 40.16 -2.03
C ALA A 239 27.37 39.12 -0.95
N SER A 240 27.25 37.84 -1.30
CA SER A 240 27.48 36.71 -0.40
C SER A 240 28.45 35.72 -1.02
N THR A 241 29.41 35.24 -0.22
CA THR A 241 30.31 34.14 -0.58
C THR A 241 29.95 32.89 0.23
N ALA A 242 29.97 31.74 -0.41
CA ALA A 242 29.63 30.44 0.19
C ALA A 242 30.28 29.28 -0.57
N ALA A 243 30.05 28.05 -0.10
CA ALA A 243 30.43 26.83 -0.79
C ALA A 243 29.28 25.82 -0.81
N VAL A 244 29.13 25.08 -1.92
CA VAL A 244 28.18 23.96 -2.03
C VAL A 244 28.93 22.63 -1.89
N THR A 245 28.38 21.68 -1.14
CA THR A 245 28.83 20.29 -1.07
C THR A 245 27.66 19.33 -1.27
N ALA A 246 27.84 18.30 -2.09
CA ALA A 246 26.89 17.21 -2.25
C ALA A 246 27.39 15.95 -1.53
N TYR A 247 26.48 15.26 -0.85
CA TYR A 247 26.70 13.99 -0.17
C TYR A 247 25.72 12.96 -0.72
N LEU A 248 26.20 11.74 -0.98
CA LEU A 248 25.38 10.58 -1.27
C LEU A 248 25.27 9.73 -0.01
N LYS A 249 24.04 9.49 0.45
CA LYS A 249 23.72 8.62 1.59
C LYS A 249 22.97 7.39 1.15
N ASP A 250 23.28 6.24 1.74
CA ASP A 250 22.51 5.02 1.55
C ASP A 250 21.15 5.06 2.28
N ARG A 251 20.35 3.99 2.14
CA ARG A 251 19.01 3.93 2.77
C ARG A 251 19.05 4.04 4.30
N ASN A 252 20.18 3.65 4.92
CA ASN A 252 20.42 3.72 6.36
C ASN A 252 20.96 5.09 6.82
N GLY A 253 21.20 6.01 5.89
CA GLY A 253 21.72 7.35 6.18
C GLY A 253 23.25 7.45 6.24
N LYS A 254 23.98 6.35 5.98
CA LYS A 254 25.44 6.37 5.94
C LYS A 254 25.91 7.10 4.69
N VAL A 255 26.84 8.03 4.85
CA VAL A 255 27.49 8.71 3.71
C VAL A 255 28.39 7.70 2.98
N VAL A 256 28.08 7.46 1.71
CA VAL A 256 28.80 6.54 0.82
C VAL A 256 29.55 7.27 -0.30
N GLY A 257 29.34 8.58 -0.45
CA GLY A 257 30.07 9.43 -1.38
C GLY A 257 29.92 10.91 -1.04
N ARG A 258 30.88 11.73 -1.47
CA ARG A 258 30.89 13.19 -1.25
C ARG A 258 31.64 13.90 -2.37
N SER A 259 31.17 15.08 -2.80
CA SER A 259 31.89 15.97 -3.70
C SER A 259 32.93 16.84 -2.96
N LYS A 260 33.82 17.50 -3.71
CA LYS A 260 34.61 18.61 -3.15
C LYS A 260 33.69 19.82 -2.91
N PRO A 261 33.92 20.62 -1.85
CA PRO A 261 33.26 21.91 -1.70
C PRO A 261 33.61 22.82 -2.88
N GLU A 262 32.59 23.40 -3.53
CA GLU A 262 32.76 24.37 -4.62
C GLU A 262 32.39 25.77 -4.12
N ASN A 263 33.37 26.67 -4.08
CA ASN A 263 33.18 28.04 -3.61
C ASN A 263 32.57 28.93 -4.70
N PHE A 264 31.70 29.85 -4.30
CA PHE A 264 31.05 30.80 -5.21
C PHE A 264 30.75 32.13 -4.50
N THR A 265 30.57 33.18 -5.30
CA THR A 265 30.11 34.50 -4.85
C THR A 265 28.94 34.93 -5.72
N LEU A 266 27.89 35.46 -5.09
CA LEU A 266 26.73 36.04 -5.76
C LEU A 266 26.55 37.49 -5.32
N ASP A 267 26.31 38.38 -6.27
CA ASP A 267 25.83 39.73 -5.99
C ASP A 267 24.40 39.72 -5.44
N VAL A 268 23.86 40.90 -5.11
CA VAL A 268 22.47 41.06 -4.70
C VAL A 268 21.54 40.55 -5.80
N ASN A 269 20.63 39.63 -5.46
CA ASN A 269 19.73 38.93 -6.38
C ASN A 269 20.46 38.12 -7.47
N GLY A 270 21.74 37.81 -7.27
CA GLY A 270 22.50 36.93 -8.16
C GLY A 270 22.04 35.48 -8.03
N GLU A 271 22.06 34.75 -9.15
CA GLU A 271 21.79 33.31 -9.22
C GLU A 271 22.94 32.57 -9.92
N MET A 272 23.20 31.32 -9.53
CA MET A 272 24.18 30.46 -10.19
C MET A 272 23.78 28.99 -10.09
N THR A 273 24.10 28.20 -11.13
CA THR A 273 24.00 26.74 -11.09
C THR A 273 25.38 26.13 -10.90
N ILE A 274 25.57 25.44 -9.78
CA ILE A 274 26.83 24.78 -9.42
C ILE A 274 26.73 23.30 -9.74
N THR A 275 27.71 22.76 -10.47
CA THR A 275 27.76 21.34 -10.87
C THR A 275 28.83 20.61 -10.09
N GLN A 276 28.46 19.51 -9.45
CA GLN A 276 29.36 18.67 -8.66
C GLN A 276 29.28 17.22 -9.13
N THR A 277 30.38 16.47 -8.98
CA THR A 277 30.43 15.05 -9.34
C THR A 277 30.88 14.18 -8.17
N ILE A 278 30.32 12.97 -8.07
CA ILE A 278 30.67 11.95 -7.09
C ILE A 278 30.86 10.63 -7.84
N ASN A 279 32.04 10.03 -7.72
CA ASN A 279 32.28 8.68 -8.23
C ASN A 279 31.72 7.65 -7.24
N VAL A 280 30.89 6.73 -7.74
CA VAL A 280 30.24 5.70 -6.92
C VAL A 280 30.56 4.34 -7.54
N PRO A 281 31.54 3.61 -6.97
CA PRO A 281 31.85 2.26 -7.44
C PRO A 281 30.71 1.31 -7.04
N GLN A 282 30.23 0.53 -8.01
CA GLN A 282 29.21 -0.51 -7.79
C GLN A 282 27.96 -0.04 -7.02
N PRO A 283 27.19 0.94 -7.54
CA PRO A 283 25.93 1.32 -6.90
C PRO A 283 24.95 0.14 -6.91
N ILE A 284 24.11 0.05 -5.88
CA ILE A 284 22.93 -0.83 -5.92
C ILE A 284 21.94 -0.16 -6.86
N LEU A 285 21.60 -0.86 -7.95
CA LEU A 285 20.70 -0.30 -8.96
C LEU A 285 19.25 -0.36 -8.47
N TRP A 286 18.50 0.68 -8.81
CA TRP A 286 17.05 0.68 -8.77
C TRP A 286 16.54 -0.16 -9.95
N SER A 287 15.62 -1.09 -9.68
CA SER A 287 14.85 -1.83 -10.69
C SER A 287 13.40 -2.02 -10.22
N LEU A 288 12.58 -2.64 -11.06
CA LEU A 288 11.19 -2.99 -10.72
C LEU A 288 11.10 -3.95 -9.53
N GLU A 289 12.08 -4.85 -9.39
CA GLU A 289 12.15 -5.91 -8.37
C GLU A 289 12.99 -5.50 -7.15
N ASN A 290 13.97 -4.62 -7.33
CA ASN A 290 14.80 -4.07 -6.26
C ASN A 290 14.82 -2.53 -6.34
N PRO A 291 13.78 -1.85 -5.85
CA PRO A 291 13.67 -0.39 -5.90
C PRO A 291 14.58 0.31 -4.88
N TYR A 292 15.89 0.12 -4.98
CA TYR A 292 16.84 0.68 -4.02
C TYR A 292 17.00 2.20 -4.20
N LEU A 293 16.70 2.96 -3.13
CA LEU A 293 16.82 4.41 -3.10
C LEU A 293 17.96 4.89 -2.19
N TYR A 294 18.75 5.81 -2.72
CA TYR A 294 19.72 6.64 -2.01
C TYR A 294 19.11 8.01 -1.69
N ARG A 295 19.86 8.83 -0.94
CA ARG A 295 19.56 10.25 -0.69
C ARG A 295 20.74 11.10 -1.13
N VAL A 296 20.50 12.07 -2.01
CA VAL A 296 21.46 13.12 -2.35
C VAL A 296 21.17 14.32 -1.46
N VAL A 297 22.09 14.64 -0.57
CA VAL A 297 22.01 15.80 0.34
C VAL A 297 22.94 16.87 -0.17
N VAL A 298 22.40 18.04 -0.49
CA VAL A 298 23.17 19.23 -0.86
C VAL A 298 23.21 20.17 0.33
N GLU A 299 24.38 20.73 0.61
CA GLU A 299 24.62 21.65 1.71
C GLU A 299 25.31 22.92 1.19
N VAL A 300 24.74 24.08 1.50
CA VAL A 300 25.37 25.40 1.32
C VAL A 300 26.02 25.78 2.64
N THR A 301 27.30 26.18 2.61
CA THR A 301 28.07 26.55 3.79
C THR A 301 28.65 27.96 3.65
N GLN A 302 28.60 28.74 4.72
CA GLN A 302 29.26 30.04 4.85
C GLN A 302 30.17 30.02 6.07
N ASN A 303 31.42 30.45 5.92
CA ASN A 303 32.42 30.45 7.01
C ASN A 303 32.54 29.09 7.74
N GLY A 304 32.43 27.99 6.98
CA GLY A 304 32.49 26.62 7.51
C GLY A 304 31.24 26.13 8.24
N LYS A 305 30.13 26.89 8.23
CA LYS A 305 28.84 26.50 8.84
C LYS A 305 27.77 26.30 7.76
N ALA A 306 26.96 25.25 7.88
CA ALA A 306 25.81 25.03 7.01
C ALA A 306 24.76 26.13 7.21
N THR A 307 24.31 26.73 6.10
CA THR A 307 23.30 27.80 6.07
C THR A 307 22.03 27.40 5.36
N ASP A 308 22.10 26.42 4.46
CA ASP A 308 20.95 25.81 3.81
C ASP A 308 21.28 24.37 3.40
N SER A 309 20.27 23.52 3.29
CA SER A 309 20.42 22.16 2.79
C SER A 309 19.10 21.63 2.22
N LYS A 310 19.20 20.86 1.13
CA LYS A 310 18.08 20.14 0.51
C LYS A 310 18.46 18.68 0.30
N THR A 311 17.50 17.79 0.51
CA THR A 311 17.66 16.35 0.26
C THR A 311 16.70 15.94 -0.85
N VAL A 312 17.19 15.16 -1.81
CA VAL A 312 16.35 14.50 -2.83
C VAL A 312 16.60 12.99 -2.80
N LYS A 313 15.55 12.19 -2.97
CA LYS A 313 15.68 10.74 -3.19
C LYS A 313 16.31 10.50 -4.56
N PHE A 314 17.07 9.42 -4.70
CA PHE A 314 17.75 9.11 -5.96
C PHE A 314 17.95 7.60 -6.14
N GLY A 315 17.59 7.08 -7.31
CA GLY A 315 17.84 5.69 -7.70
C GLY A 315 18.81 5.61 -8.87
N PHE A 316 19.93 4.89 -8.69
CA PHE A 316 20.84 4.60 -9.81
C PHE A 316 20.18 3.60 -10.75
N ARG A 317 19.90 4.00 -11.99
CA ARG A 317 19.47 3.09 -13.04
C ARG A 317 19.99 3.56 -14.39
N HIS A 318 20.08 2.62 -15.32
CA HIS A 318 20.19 2.95 -16.74
C HIS A 318 18.85 2.64 -17.39
N ILE A 319 18.28 3.60 -18.13
CA ILE A 319 17.08 3.37 -18.92
C ILE A 319 17.25 3.93 -20.33
N GLU A 320 16.81 3.17 -21.32
CA GLU A 320 16.90 3.54 -22.72
C GLU A 320 15.63 3.09 -23.45
N ILE A 321 15.06 3.97 -24.29
CA ILE A 321 13.94 3.64 -25.16
C ILE A 321 14.46 3.62 -26.59
N ARG A 322 14.33 2.47 -27.25
CA ARG A 322 14.72 2.25 -28.64
C ARG A 322 13.56 1.65 -29.41
N LYS A 323 13.68 1.57 -30.74
CA LYS A 323 12.65 0.93 -31.58
C LYS A 323 12.46 -0.56 -31.26
N GLU A 324 13.47 -1.21 -30.67
CA GLU A 324 13.43 -2.62 -30.27
C GLU A 324 12.91 -2.84 -28.85
N GLY A 325 12.64 -1.80 -28.05
CA GLY A 325 12.21 -1.99 -26.67
C GLY A 325 12.55 -0.87 -25.69
N VAL A 326 12.03 -1.02 -24.47
CA VAL A 326 12.49 -0.29 -23.29
C VAL A 326 13.52 -1.17 -22.57
N PHE A 327 14.69 -0.63 -22.26
CA PHE A 327 15.76 -1.36 -21.59
C PHE A 327 16.03 -0.74 -20.23
N LEU A 328 15.71 -1.45 -19.14
CA LEU A 328 16.04 -1.06 -17.77
C LEU A 328 17.23 -1.89 -17.28
N ASN A 329 18.32 -1.22 -16.93
CA ASN A 329 19.58 -1.85 -16.52
C ASN A 329 20.04 -2.92 -17.55
N TRP A 330 19.97 -2.56 -18.83
CA TRP A 330 20.30 -3.40 -20.00
C TRP A 330 19.41 -4.62 -20.22
N LYS A 331 18.32 -4.79 -19.45
CA LYS A 331 17.32 -5.82 -19.67
C LYS A 331 16.12 -5.24 -20.40
N ASN A 332 15.67 -5.90 -21.45
CA ASN A 332 14.44 -5.53 -22.14
C ASN A 332 13.25 -5.71 -21.18
N VAL A 333 12.38 -4.70 -21.13
CA VAL A 333 11.17 -4.66 -20.33
C VAL A 333 10.02 -4.29 -21.25
N LYS A 334 9.05 -5.19 -21.37
CA LYS A 334 7.76 -4.87 -21.99
C LYS A 334 6.95 -4.03 -21.01
N ILE A 335 6.39 -2.91 -21.48
CA ILE A 335 5.54 -2.04 -20.66
C ILE A 335 4.17 -2.72 -20.48
N LYS A 336 3.86 -3.03 -19.22
CA LYS A 336 2.60 -3.61 -18.73
C LYS A 336 2.00 -2.56 -17.80
N GLY A 337 1.44 -1.51 -18.40
CA GLY A 337 1.07 -0.30 -17.70
C GLY A 337 -0.43 -0.18 -17.43
N THR A 338 -0.79 0.72 -16.54
CA THR A 338 -2.17 1.14 -16.29
C THR A 338 -2.30 2.67 -16.35
N ASN A 339 -3.35 3.16 -16.99
CA ASN A 339 -3.84 4.54 -16.84
C ASN A 339 -4.64 4.61 -15.56
N ASN A 340 -4.46 5.68 -14.78
CA ASN A 340 -5.18 5.84 -13.52
C ASN A 340 -5.43 7.33 -13.24
N HIS A 341 -6.66 7.63 -12.88
CA HIS A 341 -7.03 8.91 -12.28
C HIS A 341 -6.67 8.97 -10.79
N GLN A 342 -6.72 10.16 -10.21
CA GLN A 342 -6.18 10.39 -8.86
C GLN A 342 -7.12 9.96 -7.73
N ASP A 343 -8.43 9.81 -7.95
CA ASP A 343 -9.41 9.60 -6.89
C ASP A 343 -9.46 8.17 -6.33
N HIS A 344 -10.03 8.05 -5.13
CA HIS A 344 -10.31 6.77 -4.45
C HIS A 344 -11.65 6.85 -3.71
N ALA A 345 -12.29 5.69 -3.53
CA ALA A 345 -13.58 5.60 -2.84
C ALA A 345 -13.52 6.24 -1.44
N GLY A 346 -14.61 6.90 -1.02
CA GLY A 346 -14.66 7.57 0.28
C GLY A 346 -14.04 8.98 0.29
N VAL A 347 -12.81 9.14 -0.22
CA VAL A 347 -12.00 10.37 -0.04
C VAL A 347 -11.93 11.29 -1.26
N GLY A 348 -12.46 10.87 -2.41
CA GLY A 348 -12.39 11.68 -3.63
C GLY A 348 -10.94 11.87 -4.07
N SER A 349 -10.56 13.11 -4.41
CA SER A 349 -9.19 13.43 -4.85
C SER A 349 -8.23 13.75 -3.69
N ALA A 350 -8.73 13.95 -2.47
CA ALA A 350 -7.94 14.26 -1.28
C ALA A 350 -7.34 13.00 -0.64
N LEU A 351 -6.47 12.30 -1.38
CA LEU A 351 -5.86 11.06 -0.94
C LEU A 351 -4.81 11.31 0.14
N ALA A 352 -4.92 10.57 1.25
CA ALA A 352 -3.81 10.44 2.19
C ALA A 352 -2.62 9.73 1.52
N ASP A 353 -1.40 10.09 1.92
CA ASP A 353 -0.13 9.66 1.32
C ASP A 353 -0.06 8.12 1.22
N TYR A 354 -0.43 7.44 2.30
CA TYR A 354 -0.36 5.99 2.37
C TYR A 354 -1.35 5.28 1.43
N LEU A 355 -2.45 5.95 1.07
CA LEU A 355 -3.39 5.42 0.10
C LEU A 355 -2.76 5.30 -1.30
N GLN A 356 -1.74 6.11 -1.61
CA GLN A 356 -0.94 5.96 -2.83
C GLN A 356 -0.18 4.64 -2.83
N TYR A 357 0.47 4.29 -1.72
CA TYR A 357 1.19 3.02 -1.57
C TYR A 357 0.25 1.82 -1.68
N TYR A 358 -0.93 1.90 -1.06
CA TYR A 358 -1.96 0.87 -1.19
C TYR A 358 -2.35 0.64 -2.65
N ARG A 359 -2.70 1.70 -3.39
CA ARG A 359 -3.13 1.61 -4.79
C ARG A 359 -2.04 1.08 -5.71
N ILE A 360 -0.80 1.56 -5.56
CA ILE A 360 0.34 1.06 -6.36
C ILE A 360 0.62 -0.42 -6.06
N ASN A 361 0.47 -0.86 -4.80
CA ASN A 361 0.63 -2.26 -4.43
C ASN A 361 -0.42 -3.16 -5.11
N LEU A 362 -1.69 -2.74 -5.16
CA LEU A 362 -2.74 -3.47 -5.89
C LEU A 362 -2.39 -3.66 -7.37
N LEU A 363 -1.94 -2.58 -8.03
CA LEU A 363 -1.54 -2.62 -9.43
C LEU A 363 -0.33 -3.54 -9.66
N LYS A 364 0.65 -3.53 -8.75
CA LYS A 364 1.78 -4.47 -8.77
C LYS A 364 1.34 -5.91 -8.61
N ASN A 365 0.38 -6.19 -7.73
CA ASN A 365 -0.14 -7.54 -7.50
C ASN A 365 -0.81 -8.14 -8.74
N MET A 366 -1.43 -7.28 -9.56
CA MET A 366 -1.96 -7.66 -10.88
C MET A 366 -0.84 -7.99 -11.89
N GLY A 367 0.34 -7.41 -11.73
CA GLY A 367 1.45 -7.52 -12.68
C GLY A 367 1.76 -6.24 -13.45
N SER A 368 1.17 -5.11 -13.06
CA SER A 368 1.54 -3.80 -13.63
C SER A 368 2.99 -3.46 -13.26
N ASN A 369 3.76 -3.03 -14.25
CA ASN A 369 5.12 -2.52 -14.06
C ASN A 369 5.29 -1.05 -14.46
N ALA A 370 4.23 -0.44 -14.99
CA ALA A 370 4.20 0.99 -15.29
C ALA A 370 2.86 1.64 -14.90
N TYR A 371 2.90 2.95 -14.66
CA TYR A 371 1.76 3.80 -14.33
C TYR A 371 1.78 5.03 -15.24
N ARG A 372 0.65 5.38 -15.85
CA ARG A 372 0.48 6.65 -16.57
C ARG A 372 -0.44 7.56 -15.74
N THR A 373 0.01 8.78 -15.48
CA THR A 373 -0.71 9.79 -14.67
C THR A 373 -1.77 10.47 -15.51
N SER A 374 -2.73 9.71 -16.01
CA SER A 374 -3.78 10.18 -16.91
C SER A 374 -4.75 11.12 -16.19
N HIS A 375 -4.85 12.40 -16.54
CA HIS A 375 -4.08 13.15 -17.55
C HIS A 375 -3.51 14.43 -16.95
N ASN A 376 -2.71 14.30 -15.89
CA ASN A 376 -2.27 15.43 -15.12
C ASN A 376 -1.01 15.18 -14.31
N ALA A 377 -0.41 16.30 -13.88
CA ALA A 377 0.70 16.31 -12.93
C ALA A 377 0.29 15.51 -11.67
N PRO A 378 1.04 14.47 -11.28
CA PRO A 378 0.74 13.67 -10.10
C PRO A 378 1.05 14.44 -8.82
N THR A 379 0.60 13.89 -7.68
CA THR A 379 1.08 14.34 -6.37
C THR A 379 2.48 13.76 -6.09
N PRO A 380 3.39 14.46 -5.38
CA PRO A 380 4.71 13.92 -5.06
C PRO A 380 4.67 12.55 -4.35
N GLU A 381 3.65 12.32 -3.52
CA GLU A 381 3.48 11.09 -2.73
C GLU A 381 3.21 9.86 -3.64
N LEU A 382 2.56 10.05 -4.79
CA LEU A 382 2.37 8.99 -5.78
C LEU A 382 3.71 8.58 -6.42
N LEU A 383 4.54 9.55 -6.77
CA LEU A 383 5.88 9.28 -7.32
C LEU A 383 6.79 8.64 -6.26
N ASP A 384 6.66 9.05 -5.00
CA ASP A 384 7.33 8.42 -3.87
C ASP A 384 6.92 6.95 -3.67
N ALA A 385 5.62 6.64 -3.81
CA ALA A 385 5.12 5.27 -3.79
C ALA A 385 5.67 4.46 -4.96
N CYS A 386 5.64 4.99 -6.18
CA CYS A 386 6.21 4.35 -7.37
C CYS A 386 7.73 4.11 -7.26
N ASP A 387 8.48 5.09 -6.75
CA ASP A 387 9.92 4.98 -6.49
C ASP A 387 10.22 3.87 -5.49
N SER A 388 9.43 3.79 -4.42
CA SER A 388 9.66 2.86 -3.30
C SER A 388 9.21 1.44 -3.61
N LEU A 389 8.15 1.28 -4.40
CA LEU A 389 7.59 -0.01 -4.77
C LEU A 389 8.17 -0.55 -6.08
N GLY A 390 8.81 0.28 -6.91
CA GLY A 390 9.43 -0.15 -8.17
C GLY A 390 8.44 -0.18 -9.34
N MET A 391 7.79 0.94 -9.61
CA MET A 391 6.84 1.15 -10.72
C MET A 391 7.42 2.21 -11.67
N LEU A 392 7.46 1.96 -12.98
CA LEU A 392 7.84 2.99 -13.95
C LEU A 392 6.71 4.00 -14.15
N VAL A 393 7.00 5.29 -14.30
CA VAL A 393 5.97 6.33 -14.48
C VAL A 393 6.11 7.06 -15.82
N LEU A 394 5.02 7.06 -16.57
CA LEU A 394 4.76 8.00 -17.67
C LEU A 394 4.05 9.21 -17.05
N ASP A 395 4.82 10.27 -16.84
CA ASP A 395 4.40 11.46 -16.10
C ASP A 395 3.88 12.52 -17.08
N GLU A 396 2.65 12.96 -16.89
CA GLU A 396 1.85 13.64 -17.91
C GLU A 396 1.46 15.07 -17.56
N GLN A 397 1.71 15.99 -18.49
CA GLN A 397 1.11 17.31 -18.49
C GLN A 397 -0.30 17.27 -19.12
N ARG A 398 -1.22 18.08 -18.59
CA ARG A 398 -2.65 18.06 -18.98
C ARG A 398 -2.94 18.46 -20.43
N LEU A 399 -2.38 19.57 -20.92
CA LEU A 399 -2.73 20.17 -22.22
C LEU A 399 -1.51 20.32 -23.13
N LEU A 400 -1.70 20.04 -24.43
CA LEU A 400 -0.69 20.33 -25.47
C LEU A 400 -0.74 21.81 -25.83
N ASN A 401 -0.06 22.65 -25.06
CA ASN A 401 -0.11 24.11 -25.24
C ASN A 401 1.23 24.80 -24.96
N SER A 402 1.61 25.75 -25.81
CA SER A 402 2.86 26.54 -25.72
C SER A 402 2.68 27.96 -25.17
N GLY A 403 1.48 28.32 -24.69
CA GLY A 403 1.24 29.56 -23.96
C GLY A 403 2.07 29.64 -22.68
N LYS A 404 2.33 30.87 -22.17
CA LYS A 404 3.18 31.08 -20.99
C LYS A 404 2.73 30.26 -19.79
N GLU A 405 1.42 30.20 -19.53
CA GLU A 405 0.84 29.45 -18.41
C GLU A 405 1.13 27.94 -18.53
N SER A 406 0.76 27.31 -19.64
CA SER A 406 0.97 25.86 -19.82
C SER A 406 2.44 25.47 -19.87
N ARG A 407 3.30 26.34 -20.42
CA ARG A 407 4.76 26.13 -20.39
C ARG A 407 5.33 26.25 -18.99
N ASP A 408 4.86 27.21 -18.20
CA ASP A 408 5.26 27.35 -16.81
C ASP A 408 4.90 26.10 -16.00
N GLN A 409 3.65 25.62 -16.13
CA GLN A 409 3.19 24.38 -15.50
C GLN A 409 4.08 23.18 -15.88
N PHE A 410 4.41 23.01 -17.17
CA PHE A 410 5.29 21.93 -17.61
C PHE A 410 6.72 22.08 -17.07
N THR A 411 7.25 23.30 -16.95
CA THR A 411 8.55 23.53 -16.29
C THR A 411 8.51 23.16 -14.81
N ARG A 412 7.46 23.55 -14.07
CA ARG A 412 7.28 23.18 -12.67
C ARG A 412 7.21 21.66 -12.49
N LEU A 413 6.41 20.98 -13.31
CA LEU A 413 6.33 19.51 -13.35
C LEU A 413 7.73 18.88 -13.55
N LEU A 414 8.43 19.26 -14.62
CA LEU A 414 9.76 18.72 -14.94
C LEU A 414 10.76 18.96 -13.81
N LYS A 415 10.79 20.17 -13.22
CA LYS A 415 11.77 20.50 -12.18
C LYS A 415 11.49 19.73 -10.88
N ARG A 416 10.22 19.62 -10.49
CA ARG A 416 9.77 18.88 -9.30
C ARG A 416 10.14 17.40 -9.44
N ASP A 417 9.84 16.81 -10.60
CA ASP A 417 9.77 15.35 -10.70
C ASP A 417 11.01 14.67 -11.33
N ARG A 418 11.91 15.43 -11.97
CA ARG A 418 13.12 14.90 -12.67
C ARG A 418 14.06 14.04 -11.82
N ASN A 419 14.00 14.11 -10.49
CA ASN A 419 14.82 13.29 -9.59
C ASN A 419 14.22 11.91 -9.29
N HIS A 420 12.94 11.68 -9.61
CA HIS A 420 12.28 10.42 -9.28
C HIS A 420 12.86 9.22 -10.04
N ALA A 421 13.01 8.11 -9.31
CA ALA A 421 13.57 6.88 -9.83
C ALA A 421 12.59 6.12 -10.75
N SER A 422 11.31 6.40 -10.64
CA SER A 422 10.21 5.79 -11.37
C SER A 422 9.97 6.44 -12.72
N VAL A 423 10.00 7.77 -12.80
CA VAL A 423 9.70 8.51 -14.03
C VAL A 423 10.68 8.08 -15.12
N PHE A 424 10.18 7.65 -16.28
CA PHE A 424 11.03 7.23 -17.40
C PHE A 424 10.71 7.94 -18.71
N LEU A 425 9.53 8.54 -18.80
CA LEU A 425 9.02 9.17 -20.00
C LEU A 425 8.06 10.30 -19.59
N TRP A 426 8.15 11.43 -20.28
CA TRP A 426 7.23 12.57 -20.09
C TRP A 426 6.13 12.53 -21.16
N SER A 427 4.87 12.76 -20.81
CA SER A 427 3.78 12.96 -21.77
C SER A 427 3.44 14.45 -21.88
N ILE A 428 3.46 14.99 -23.10
CA ILE A 428 3.21 16.43 -23.35
C ILE A 428 1.74 16.78 -23.59
N GLY A 429 0.83 15.81 -23.45
CA GLY A 429 -0.61 15.97 -23.60
C GLY A 429 -1.32 14.71 -24.12
N ASN A 430 -2.64 14.77 -24.19
CA ASN A 430 -3.53 13.67 -24.57
C ASN A 430 -4.66 14.14 -25.50
N GLU A 431 -4.84 13.47 -26.64
CA GLU A 431 -6.04 13.53 -27.51
C GLU A 431 -6.52 14.94 -27.90
N GLU A 432 -5.61 15.76 -28.39
CA GLU A 432 -5.87 17.16 -28.76
C GLU A 432 -6.33 17.22 -30.22
N GLY A 433 -7.52 16.66 -30.46
CA GLY A 433 -8.08 16.33 -31.78
C GLY A 433 -8.03 17.46 -32.81
N MET A 434 -8.11 18.72 -32.36
CA MET A 434 -8.08 19.90 -33.23
C MET A 434 -6.69 20.22 -33.79
N ILE A 435 -5.62 19.76 -33.15
CA ILE A 435 -4.24 20.20 -33.46
C ILE A 435 -3.24 19.05 -33.66
N GLN A 436 -3.50 17.86 -33.14
CA GLN A 436 -2.53 16.76 -33.13
C GLN A 436 -2.03 16.31 -34.50
N ALA A 437 -2.85 16.43 -35.56
CA ALA A 437 -2.52 16.00 -36.93
C ALA A 437 -2.08 17.15 -37.87
N ASN A 438 -1.76 18.34 -37.33
CA ASN A 438 -1.41 19.51 -38.15
C ASN A 438 -0.16 20.28 -37.65
N ASP A 439 0.21 21.30 -38.42
CA ASP A 439 1.41 22.11 -38.16
C ASP A 439 1.39 22.84 -36.82
N THR A 440 0.21 23.18 -36.29
CA THR A 440 0.08 23.83 -34.98
C THR A 440 0.50 22.88 -33.88
N GLY A 441 -0.04 21.65 -33.86
CA GLY A 441 0.37 20.62 -32.90
C GLY A 441 1.86 20.31 -32.99
N ARG A 442 2.40 20.19 -34.22
CA ARG A 442 3.84 19.98 -34.45
C ARG A 442 4.71 21.06 -33.79
N LYS A 443 4.39 22.34 -34.00
CA LYS A 443 5.15 23.48 -33.45
C LYS A 443 5.07 23.55 -31.93
N ILE A 444 3.90 23.26 -31.36
CA ILE A 444 3.72 23.20 -29.91
C ILE A 444 4.58 22.06 -29.34
N ALA A 445 4.51 20.87 -29.93
CA ALA A 445 5.32 19.72 -29.51
C ALA A 445 6.83 20.01 -29.56
N GLN A 446 7.34 20.63 -30.63
CA GLN A 446 8.75 21.06 -30.71
C GLN A 446 9.14 22.02 -29.58
N THR A 447 8.24 22.94 -29.21
CA THR A 447 8.47 23.89 -28.11
C THR A 447 8.58 23.15 -26.77
N LEU A 448 7.66 22.23 -26.50
CA LEU A 448 7.68 21.45 -25.26
C LEU A 448 8.85 20.47 -25.21
N LEU A 449 9.24 19.84 -26.33
CA LEU A 449 10.43 18.99 -26.42
C LEU A 449 11.73 19.77 -26.14
N ALA A 450 11.84 20.99 -26.66
CA ALA A 450 12.98 21.86 -26.34
C ALA A 450 13.01 22.21 -24.85
N GLN A 451 11.85 22.46 -24.24
CA GLN A 451 11.71 22.75 -22.82
C GLN A 451 12.07 21.53 -21.95
N GLN A 452 11.59 20.34 -22.32
CA GLN A 452 11.96 19.09 -21.66
C GLN A 452 13.47 18.86 -21.72
N LYS A 453 14.09 19.02 -22.90
CA LYS A 453 15.55 18.86 -23.05
C LYS A 453 16.35 19.87 -22.20
N GLN A 454 15.81 21.07 -22.00
CA GLN A 454 16.43 22.10 -21.15
C GLN A 454 16.41 21.72 -19.66
N TYR A 455 15.26 21.24 -19.15
CA TYR A 455 15.08 21.04 -17.70
C TYR A 455 15.33 19.60 -17.23
N ASP A 456 15.15 18.60 -18.09
CA ASP A 456 15.52 17.20 -17.86
C ASP A 456 16.03 16.53 -19.15
N PRO A 457 17.31 16.69 -19.51
CA PRO A 457 17.89 16.00 -20.68
C PRO A 457 18.08 14.49 -20.50
N THR A 458 17.78 13.92 -19.33
CA THR A 458 18.06 12.50 -19.04
C THR A 458 16.93 11.56 -19.45
N ARG A 459 15.78 12.12 -19.79
CA ARG A 459 14.60 11.40 -20.29
C ARG A 459 14.14 12.02 -21.60
N THR A 460 13.23 11.33 -22.27
CA THR A 460 12.59 11.84 -23.49
C THR A 460 11.09 12.05 -23.26
N SER A 461 10.36 12.42 -24.31
CA SER A 461 8.91 12.64 -24.24
C SER A 461 8.14 11.79 -25.25
N THR A 462 6.86 11.57 -24.96
CA THR A 462 5.83 11.03 -25.85
C THR A 462 4.61 11.95 -25.87
N TYR A 463 3.63 11.60 -26.69
CA TYR A 463 2.33 12.23 -26.79
C TYR A 463 1.28 11.14 -27.00
N ALA A 464 0.20 11.18 -26.24
CA ALA A 464 -0.89 10.22 -26.33
C ALA A 464 -1.89 10.64 -27.41
N ALA A 465 -1.88 9.92 -28.55
CA ALA A 465 -2.69 10.29 -29.71
C ALA A 465 -3.64 9.16 -30.13
N ASP A 466 -4.93 9.49 -30.26
CA ASP A 466 -6.01 8.61 -30.75
C ASP A 466 -6.06 8.50 -32.28
N LEU A 467 -4.90 8.71 -32.94
CA LEU A 467 -4.73 8.64 -34.38
C LEU A 467 -4.31 7.23 -34.84
N PRO A 468 -4.82 6.76 -35.99
CA PRO A 468 -4.43 5.48 -36.59
C PRO A 468 -3.03 5.61 -37.25
N ASN A 469 -2.84 5.08 -38.46
CA ASN A 469 -1.59 5.27 -39.20
C ASN A 469 -1.43 6.71 -39.75
N VAL A 470 -1.15 7.69 -38.88
CA VAL A 470 -0.99 9.11 -39.23
C VAL A 470 0.33 9.66 -38.70
N PHE A 471 1.25 9.97 -39.61
CA PHE A 471 2.56 10.55 -39.27
C PHE A 471 2.53 12.07 -39.06
N LYS A 472 1.64 12.79 -39.77
CA LYS A 472 1.62 14.26 -39.80
C LYS A 472 1.29 14.87 -38.43
N GLY A 473 1.83 16.05 -38.13
CA GLY A 473 1.55 16.82 -36.92
C GLY A 473 2.52 16.52 -35.78
N VAL A 474 2.01 16.20 -34.60
CA VAL A 474 2.82 15.89 -33.40
C VAL A 474 3.72 14.66 -33.64
N ASN A 475 3.20 13.67 -34.36
CA ASN A 475 3.89 12.40 -34.62
C ASN A 475 5.17 12.56 -35.48
N GLU A 476 5.32 13.65 -36.23
CA GLU A 476 6.53 13.96 -37.02
C GLU A 476 7.75 14.26 -36.14
N VAL A 477 7.53 14.74 -34.92
CA VAL A 477 8.59 15.30 -34.06
C VAL A 477 8.72 14.59 -32.72
N ILE A 478 7.71 13.80 -32.32
CA ILE A 478 7.73 13.12 -31.03
C ILE A 478 8.74 11.95 -31.05
N PRO A 479 9.65 11.85 -30.07
CA PRO A 479 10.65 10.77 -30.01
C PRO A 479 10.05 9.37 -29.89
N VAL A 480 8.93 9.22 -29.16
CA VAL A 480 8.20 7.96 -28.98
C VAL A 480 6.76 8.18 -29.40
N ARG A 481 6.28 7.40 -30.38
CA ARG A 481 4.90 7.47 -30.88
C ARG A 481 3.96 6.77 -29.89
N GLY A 482 3.02 7.51 -29.32
CA GLY A 482 2.00 7.00 -28.38
C GLY A 482 0.65 6.74 -29.04
N PHE A 483 0.19 5.49 -29.08
CA PHE A 483 -1.14 5.13 -29.57
C PHE A 483 -2.15 5.12 -28.42
N ASN A 484 -3.24 5.87 -28.57
CA ASN A 484 -4.46 5.60 -27.84
C ASN A 484 -5.36 4.76 -28.73
N TYR A 485 -5.71 3.56 -28.27
CA TYR A 485 -6.48 2.57 -29.02
C TYR A 485 -5.81 2.25 -30.37
N ARG A 486 -6.59 2.08 -31.44
CA ARG A 486 -6.09 1.89 -32.81
C ARG A 486 -5.10 0.72 -32.95
N GLN A 487 -5.27 -0.31 -32.13
CA GLN A 487 -4.39 -1.48 -32.03
C GLN A 487 -4.13 -2.18 -33.38
N PHE A 488 -5.10 -2.12 -34.31
CA PHE A 488 -4.99 -2.73 -35.63
C PHE A 488 -4.15 -1.92 -36.63
N ASP A 489 -3.89 -0.64 -36.35
CA ASP A 489 -3.10 0.25 -37.22
C ASP A 489 -1.61 0.28 -36.83
N VAL A 490 -1.25 -0.22 -35.64
CA VAL A 490 0.13 -0.16 -35.11
C VAL A 490 1.12 -0.86 -36.04
N ALA A 491 0.76 -2.02 -36.58
CA ALA A 491 1.62 -2.77 -37.51
C ALA A 491 1.84 -2.04 -38.84
N ALA A 492 0.79 -1.38 -39.37
CA ALA A 492 0.90 -0.59 -40.60
C ALA A 492 1.77 0.65 -40.37
N TYR A 493 1.59 1.34 -39.25
CA TYR A 493 2.45 2.47 -38.88
C TYR A 493 3.91 2.06 -38.68
N HIS A 494 4.17 0.94 -38.00
CA HIS A 494 5.53 0.43 -37.83
C HIS A 494 6.21 0.15 -39.17
N LYS A 495 5.48 -0.44 -40.13
CA LYS A 495 5.99 -0.71 -41.47
C LYS A 495 6.42 0.58 -42.19
N ASP A 496 5.64 1.65 -42.04
CA ASP A 496 5.89 2.94 -42.68
C ASP A 496 6.95 3.77 -41.94
N HIS A 497 7.10 3.55 -40.63
CA HIS A 497 7.97 4.31 -39.72
C HIS A 497 8.79 3.38 -38.79
N PRO A 498 9.66 2.49 -39.34
CA PRO A 498 10.27 1.41 -38.58
C PRO A 498 11.27 1.86 -37.51
N ASP A 499 11.76 3.10 -37.59
CA ASP A 499 12.75 3.64 -36.66
C ASP A 499 12.14 4.41 -35.48
N GLN A 500 10.83 4.65 -35.47
CA GLN A 500 10.15 5.33 -34.36
C GLN A 500 9.66 4.29 -33.33
N PRO A 501 10.06 4.37 -32.05
CA PRO A 501 9.54 3.49 -31.00
C PRO A 501 8.03 3.69 -30.79
N LEU A 502 7.27 2.59 -30.66
CA LEU A 502 5.81 2.60 -30.58
C LEU A 502 5.30 2.12 -29.21
N LEU A 503 4.57 2.96 -28.51
CA LEU A 503 4.01 2.67 -27.19
C LEU A 503 2.49 2.78 -27.23
N GLY A 504 1.76 1.85 -26.61
CA GLY A 504 0.34 2.04 -26.37
C GLY A 504 0.14 2.95 -25.16
N THR A 505 -0.09 4.24 -25.36
CA THR A 505 -0.34 5.19 -24.26
C THR A 505 -1.71 5.02 -23.63
N GLU A 506 -2.67 4.46 -24.37
CA GLU A 506 -3.99 4.07 -23.86
C GLU A 506 -4.52 2.87 -24.66
N MET A 507 -4.89 1.79 -23.98
CA MET A 507 -5.26 0.52 -24.62
C MET A 507 -6.40 -0.17 -23.89
N GLY A 508 -7.08 -1.10 -24.56
CA GLY A 508 -8.26 -1.75 -23.97
C GLY A 508 -9.44 -0.79 -23.87
N SER A 509 -9.86 -0.46 -22.64
CA SER A 509 -11.14 0.19 -22.31
C SER A 509 -12.34 -0.76 -22.36
N THR A 510 -12.11 -2.02 -21.96
CA THR A 510 -13.19 -2.97 -21.62
C THR A 510 -14.01 -2.39 -20.47
N VAL A 511 -15.34 -2.49 -20.56
CA VAL A 511 -16.26 -2.06 -19.49
C VAL A 511 -16.85 -3.27 -18.77
N THR A 512 -16.68 -3.34 -17.45
CA THR A 512 -17.12 -4.46 -16.60
C THR A 512 -17.66 -3.95 -15.24
N THR A 513 -18.61 -4.67 -14.65
CA THR A 513 -19.11 -4.40 -13.28
C THR A 513 -18.81 -5.60 -12.39
N ARG A 514 -18.05 -5.41 -11.30
CA ARG A 514 -17.55 -6.51 -10.45
C ARG A 514 -18.67 -7.48 -10.05
N GLY A 515 -18.52 -8.77 -10.37
CA GLY A 515 -19.43 -9.83 -9.94
C GLY A 515 -20.80 -9.84 -10.62
N ILE A 516 -21.01 -9.02 -11.66
CA ILE A 516 -22.24 -9.04 -12.46
C ILE A 516 -21.98 -9.84 -13.72
N TYR A 517 -22.88 -10.75 -14.11
CA TYR A 517 -22.68 -11.62 -15.28
C TYR A 517 -23.82 -11.56 -16.30
N GLU A 518 -24.85 -10.76 -16.00
CA GLU A 518 -25.94 -10.43 -16.91
C GLU A 518 -26.02 -8.92 -17.07
N LYS A 519 -26.36 -8.46 -18.28
CA LYS A 519 -26.57 -7.03 -18.54
C LYS A 519 -27.84 -6.55 -17.85
N ASP A 520 -27.74 -5.50 -17.05
CA ASP A 520 -28.88 -4.81 -16.45
C ASP A 520 -28.87 -3.34 -16.88
N THR A 521 -29.79 -2.93 -17.73
CA THR A 521 -29.85 -1.53 -18.22
C THR A 521 -30.56 -0.59 -17.24
N ILE A 522 -31.28 -1.10 -16.25
CA ILE A 522 -32.00 -0.29 -15.25
C ILE A 522 -31.02 0.10 -14.14
N ARG A 523 -30.30 -0.88 -13.62
CA ARG A 523 -29.18 -0.65 -12.69
C ARG A 523 -27.93 -0.18 -13.41
N ALA A 524 -27.91 -0.23 -14.74
CA ALA A 524 -26.79 0.19 -15.58
C ALA A 524 -25.49 -0.60 -15.28
N TYR A 525 -25.64 -1.91 -15.12
CA TYR A 525 -24.54 -2.86 -14.99
C TYR A 525 -24.17 -3.49 -16.34
N VAL A 526 -22.89 -3.82 -16.46
CA VAL A 526 -22.30 -4.54 -17.60
C VAL A 526 -21.64 -5.84 -17.12
N PRO A 527 -21.71 -6.93 -17.90
CA PRO A 527 -21.10 -8.20 -17.52
C PRO A 527 -19.60 -8.09 -17.20
N ASP A 528 -19.16 -8.80 -16.18
CA ASP A 528 -17.79 -8.94 -15.68
C ASP A 528 -17.02 -9.98 -16.50
N GLN A 529 -17.05 -9.83 -17.82
CA GLN A 529 -16.35 -10.66 -18.79
C GLN A 529 -15.78 -9.75 -19.87
N ASP A 530 -14.66 -10.14 -20.48
CA ASP A 530 -14.00 -9.37 -21.55
C ASP A 530 -14.77 -9.50 -22.88
N ILE A 531 -15.99 -8.97 -22.90
CA ILE A 531 -16.94 -9.07 -24.01
C ILE A 531 -17.54 -7.73 -24.42
N THR A 532 -17.38 -6.69 -23.60
CA THR A 532 -17.94 -5.35 -23.86
C THR A 532 -16.84 -4.30 -23.86
N ALA A 533 -16.73 -3.53 -24.94
CA ALA A 533 -15.89 -2.35 -25.04
C ALA A 533 -16.62 -1.26 -25.85
N PRO A 534 -16.35 0.04 -25.62
CA PRO A 534 -16.84 1.12 -26.46
C PRO A 534 -16.39 1.01 -27.92
N TRP A 535 -17.07 1.67 -28.85
CA TRP A 535 -16.82 1.55 -30.30
C TRP A 535 -15.44 2.06 -30.73
N TRP A 536 -14.81 2.96 -29.97
CA TRP A 536 -13.47 3.49 -30.24
C TRP A 536 -12.34 2.63 -29.65
N ALA A 537 -12.70 1.67 -28.80
CA ALA A 537 -11.84 0.94 -27.91
C ALA A 537 -11.71 -0.53 -28.33
N SER A 538 -11.25 -1.39 -27.42
CA SER A 538 -11.09 -2.82 -27.65
C SER A 538 -11.21 -3.63 -26.37
N LYS A 539 -11.41 -4.94 -26.52
CA LYS A 539 -11.28 -5.89 -25.41
C LYS A 539 -9.82 -6.02 -24.98
N ALA A 540 -9.58 -6.50 -23.76
CA ALA A 540 -8.22 -6.75 -23.27
C ALA A 540 -7.47 -7.76 -24.14
N GLU A 541 -8.14 -8.83 -24.54
CA GLU A 541 -7.55 -9.88 -25.38
C GLU A 541 -7.18 -9.40 -26.80
N ASP A 542 -7.96 -8.47 -27.36
CA ASP A 542 -7.75 -8.00 -28.74
C ASP A 542 -6.44 -7.23 -28.90
N TRP A 543 -6.11 -6.33 -27.97
CA TRP A 543 -4.90 -5.50 -28.07
C TRP A 543 -3.67 -6.20 -27.48
N TRP A 544 -3.81 -6.87 -26.33
CA TRP A 544 -2.64 -7.41 -25.62
C TRP A 544 -2.01 -8.56 -26.41
N LYS A 545 -2.82 -9.38 -27.08
CA LYS A 545 -2.29 -10.44 -27.94
C LYS A 545 -1.39 -9.87 -29.04
N LEU A 546 -1.80 -8.77 -29.68
CA LEU A 546 -1.00 -8.07 -30.67
C LEU A 546 0.27 -7.49 -30.05
N ALA A 547 0.15 -6.75 -28.94
CA ALA A 547 1.29 -6.12 -28.30
C ALA A 547 2.31 -7.16 -27.78
N ALA A 548 1.85 -8.25 -27.16
CA ALA A 548 2.69 -9.29 -26.58
C ALA A 548 3.53 -10.05 -27.61
N GLU A 549 2.99 -10.28 -28.81
CA GLU A 549 3.64 -11.06 -29.86
C GLU A 549 4.60 -10.23 -30.74
N ASN A 550 4.56 -8.90 -30.65
CA ASN A 550 5.31 -8.01 -31.54
C ASN A 550 6.35 -7.18 -30.76
N ASP A 551 7.64 -7.42 -31.01
CA ASP A 551 8.75 -6.75 -30.31
C ASP A 551 8.86 -5.24 -30.61
N TYR A 552 8.44 -4.80 -31.80
CA TYR A 552 8.42 -3.39 -32.18
C TYR A 552 7.39 -2.55 -31.40
N TRP A 553 6.45 -3.22 -30.73
CA TRP A 553 5.48 -2.57 -29.86
C TRP A 553 5.98 -2.68 -28.43
N LEU A 554 6.34 -1.56 -27.82
CA LEU A 554 6.98 -1.51 -26.50
C LEU A 554 6.11 -2.07 -25.35
N GLY A 555 4.83 -2.32 -25.61
CA GLY A 555 3.80 -2.59 -24.61
C GLY A 555 2.80 -1.43 -24.55
N GLY A 556 2.09 -1.29 -23.43
CA GLY A 556 1.17 -0.17 -23.28
C GLY A 556 0.50 -0.06 -21.93
N PHE A 557 -0.39 0.93 -21.81
CA PHE A 557 -1.15 1.27 -20.61
C PHE A 557 -2.63 1.02 -20.84
N ILE A 558 -3.25 0.18 -20.00
CA ILE A 558 -4.70 -0.09 -20.11
C ILE A 558 -5.52 1.07 -19.58
N TRP A 559 -6.66 1.36 -20.19
CA TRP A 559 -7.70 2.21 -19.62
C TRP A 559 -8.73 1.31 -18.92
N THR A 560 -8.79 1.22 -17.59
CA THR A 560 -7.88 1.80 -16.57
C THR A 560 -7.47 0.75 -15.52
N GLY A 561 -6.53 1.10 -14.63
CA GLY A 561 -6.14 0.24 -13.52
C GLY A 561 -7.22 0.09 -12.44
N LEU A 562 -7.82 1.21 -12.03
CA LEU A 562 -8.96 1.27 -11.12
C LEU A 562 -10.08 2.06 -11.78
N ASP A 563 -11.34 1.69 -11.48
CA ASP A 563 -12.46 2.59 -11.77
C ASP A 563 -12.23 3.90 -11.02
N TYR A 564 -12.83 4.95 -11.55
CA TYR A 564 -12.74 6.32 -11.05
C TYR A 564 -14.11 6.97 -11.16
N ARG A 565 -14.33 8.02 -10.38
CA ARG A 565 -15.60 8.74 -10.41
C ARG A 565 -15.75 9.53 -11.71
N GLY A 566 -16.98 9.58 -12.24
CA GLY A 566 -17.26 10.21 -13.52
C GLY A 566 -17.02 9.30 -14.72
N GLU A 567 -17.07 9.89 -15.91
CA GLU A 567 -17.01 9.19 -17.20
C GLU A 567 -17.76 7.82 -17.22
N PRO A 568 -19.07 7.78 -16.90
CA PRO A 568 -19.80 6.54 -16.58
C PRO A 568 -20.15 5.66 -17.81
N THR A 569 -19.31 5.67 -18.84
CA THR A 569 -19.44 4.89 -20.07
C THR A 569 -19.58 3.39 -19.75
N PRO A 570 -20.52 2.67 -20.37
CA PRO A 570 -21.32 3.05 -21.54
C PRO A 570 -22.66 3.73 -21.22
N TYR A 571 -22.92 3.99 -19.94
CA TYR A 571 -24.19 4.53 -19.48
C TYR A 571 -24.06 6.00 -19.04
N LYS A 572 -25.14 6.49 -18.44
CA LYS A 572 -25.25 7.77 -17.75
C LYS A 572 -25.79 7.49 -16.34
N TRP A 573 -26.54 8.42 -15.76
CA TRP A 573 -27.38 8.14 -14.58
C TRP A 573 -28.12 6.80 -14.69
N PRO A 574 -28.11 5.94 -13.65
CA PRO A 574 -27.66 6.20 -12.28
C PRO A 574 -26.14 6.04 -12.04
N ASN A 575 -25.33 5.76 -13.06
CA ASN A 575 -23.91 5.53 -12.85
C ASN A 575 -23.17 6.84 -12.55
N VAL A 576 -22.43 6.83 -11.45
CA VAL A 576 -21.60 7.95 -10.97
C VAL A 576 -20.11 7.66 -11.07
N ASN A 577 -19.72 6.40 -11.31
CA ASN A 577 -18.35 5.97 -11.55
C ASN A 577 -18.23 5.29 -12.92
N SER A 578 -17.01 5.16 -13.40
CA SER A 578 -16.67 4.46 -14.63
C SER A 578 -16.77 2.93 -14.50
N HIS A 579 -16.67 2.23 -15.63
CA HIS A 579 -16.67 0.76 -15.73
C HIS A 579 -15.34 0.20 -16.25
N PHE A 580 -14.39 1.07 -16.55
CA PHE A 580 -13.16 0.75 -17.29
C PHE A 580 -12.09 0.04 -16.47
N GLY A 581 -12.12 0.22 -15.15
CA GLY A 581 -11.12 -0.30 -14.26
C GLY A 581 -11.10 -1.82 -14.28
N VAL A 582 -9.90 -2.39 -14.32
CA VAL A 582 -9.69 -3.83 -14.06
C VAL A 582 -9.95 -4.21 -12.61
N MET A 583 -9.90 -3.21 -11.72
CA MET A 583 -10.43 -3.23 -10.37
C MET A 583 -11.50 -2.14 -10.24
N ASP A 584 -12.43 -2.30 -9.30
CA ASP A 584 -13.36 -1.22 -8.98
C ASP A 584 -12.68 -0.06 -8.23
N VAL A 585 -13.43 1.00 -7.91
CA VAL A 585 -12.90 2.22 -7.26
C VAL A 585 -12.41 1.97 -5.82
N CYS A 586 -12.74 0.83 -5.21
CA CYS A 586 -12.20 0.39 -3.92
C CYS A 586 -10.92 -0.44 -4.10
N GLY A 587 -10.58 -0.84 -5.32
CA GLY A 587 -9.46 -1.73 -5.62
C GLY A 587 -9.82 -3.21 -5.56
N PHE A 588 -11.10 -3.59 -5.54
CA PHE A 588 -11.48 -5.00 -5.61
C PHE A 588 -11.36 -5.52 -7.06
N PRO A 589 -10.76 -6.70 -7.28
CA PRO A 589 -10.54 -7.23 -8.62
C PRO A 589 -11.86 -7.59 -9.31
N LYS A 590 -11.95 -7.23 -10.60
CA LYS A 590 -12.92 -7.75 -11.58
C LYS A 590 -12.31 -8.95 -12.32
N ASN A 591 -13.06 -9.70 -13.12
CA ASN A 591 -12.51 -10.93 -13.75
C ASN A 591 -11.37 -10.65 -14.74
N ILE A 592 -11.40 -9.48 -15.38
CA ILE A 592 -10.35 -9.02 -16.29
C ILE A 592 -8.99 -8.83 -15.60
N TYR A 593 -8.96 -8.62 -14.27
CA TYR A 593 -7.72 -8.63 -13.46
C TYR A 593 -6.94 -9.92 -13.68
N TYR A 594 -7.63 -11.06 -13.63
CA TYR A 594 -7.00 -12.38 -13.72
C TYR A 594 -6.56 -12.73 -15.15
N TYR A 595 -7.17 -12.12 -16.17
CA TYR A 595 -6.64 -12.17 -17.54
C TYR A 595 -5.25 -11.52 -17.59
N TYR A 596 -5.14 -10.27 -17.11
CA TYR A 596 -3.85 -9.58 -17.10
C TYR A 596 -2.85 -10.30 -16.21
N GLN A 597 -3.21 -10.72 -15.01
CA GLN A 597 -2.30 -11.42 -14.11
C GLN A 597 -1.74 -12.72 -14.72
N SER A 598 -2.56 -13.48 -15.46
CA SER A 598 -2.12 -14.69 -16.17
C SER A 598 -0.97 -14.38 -17.14
N TRP A 599 -1.06 -13.27 -17.88
CA TRP A 599 -0.14 -12.98 -18.97
C TRP A 599 0.95 -11.95 -18.63
N TRP A 600 0.79 -11.20 -17.54
CA TRP A 600 1.71 -10.17 -17.08
C TRP A 600 2.63 -10.63 -15.95
N THR A 601 2.33 -11.76 -15.30
CA THR A 601 3.13 -12.28 -14.19
C THR A 601 3.57 -13.73 -14.43
N ASP A 602 4.57 -14.16 -13.66
CA ASP A 602 4.93 -15.57 -13.54
C ASP A 602 4.14 -16.29 -12.43
N LYS A 603 3.24 -15.60 -11.70
CA LYS A 603 2.42 -16.19 -10.63
C LYS A 603 1.60 -17.36 -11.18
N ASP A 604 1.27 -18.33 -10.34
CA ASP A 604 0.38 -19.42 -10.74
C ASP A 604 -1.06 -18.91 -10.69
N VAL A 605 -1.67 -18.71 -11.85
CA VAL A 605 -3.04 -18.20 -11.97
C VAL A 605 -3.95 -19.31 -12.46
N LEU A 606 -5.04 -19.56 -11.75
CA LEU A 606 -6.14 -20.42 -12.17
C LEU A 606 -7.43 -19.86 -11.55
N HIS A 607 -8.12 -18.99 -12.29
CA HIS A 607 -9.31 -18.29 -11.83
C HIS A 607 -10.54 -18.76 -12.60
N ILE A 608 -11.61 -19.09 -11.88
CA ILE A 608 -12.90 -19.50 -12.44
C ILE A 608 -13.89 -18.36 -12.25
N SER A 609 -14.61 -18.02 -13.32
CA SER A 609 -15.75 -17.11 -13.29
C SER A 609 -16.90 -17.73 -14.09
N PRO A 610 -18.18 -17.48 -13.76
CA PRO A 610 -18.67 -16.65 -12.66
C PRO A 610 -18.57 -17.33 -11.28
N HIS A 611 -19.10 -16.67 -10.23
CA HIS A 611 -19.45 -17.33 -8.98
C HIS A 611 -20.48 -18.46 -9.20
N TRP A 612 -20.72 -19.34 -8.22
CA TRP A 612 -21.62 -20.50 -8.37
C TRP A 612 -22.94 -20.43 -7.60
N ASN A 613 -23.43 -19.21 -7.35
CA ASN A 613 -24.78 -18.91 -6.84
C ASN A 613 -25.71 -18.47 -7.98
N TRP A 614 -26.50 -19.40 -8.53
CA TRP A 614 -27.42 -19.13 -9.65
C TRP A 614 -28.84 -19.65 -9.38
N PRO A 615 -29.55 -19.14 -8.36
CA PRO A 615 -30.95 -19.51 -8.17
C PRO A 615 -31.81 -18.90 -9.30
N ASP A 616 -32.73 -19.69 -9.86
CA ASP A 616 -33.74 -19.19 -10.81
C ASP A 616 -34.64 -18.14 -10.11
N LYS A 617 -34.46 -16.86 -10.47
CA LYS A 617 -35.17 -15.72 -9.87
C LYS A 617 -36.65 -15.62 -10.29
N ARG A 618 -37.17 -16.53 -11.14
CA ARG A 618 -38.53 -16.45 -11.70
C ARG A 618 -39.33 -17.76 -11.65
N HIS A 619 -38.70 -18.93 -11.61
CA HIS A 619 -39.37 -20.23 -11.61
C HIS A 619 -38.72 -21.23 -10.62
N TRP A 620 -39.50 -21.74 -9.65
CA TRP A 620 -39.01 -22.74 -8.68
C TRP A 620 -38.96 -24.17 -9.25
N ASP A 621 -39.45 -24.36 -10.47
CA ASP A 621 -39.60 -25.64 -11.16
C ASP A 621 -38.62 -25.86 -12.33
N LYS A 622 -37.65 -24.95 -12.56
CA LYS A 622 -36.65 -25.06 -13.66
C LYS A 622 -35.20 -24.82 -13.23
N PRO A 623 -34.43 -25.86 -12.88
CA PRO A 623 -33.02 -25.73 -12.48
C PRO A 623 -32.00 -25.67 -13.64
N ASN A 624 -32.35 -25.20 -14.83
CA ASN A 624 -31.59 -25.51 -16.07
C ASN A 624 -31.13 -24.29 -16.90
N ASP A 625 -30.57 -23.25 -16.28
CA ASP A 625 -29.90 -22.20 -17.04
C ASP A 625 -28.46 -22.62 -17.40
N ASP A 626 -28.11 -22.44 -18.68
CA ASP A 626 -26.75 -22.61 -19.18
C ASP A 626 -25.90 -21.42 -18.72
N VAL A 627 -24.83 -21.70 -17.98
CA VAL A 627 -23.89 -20.70 -17.47
C VAL A 627 -22.61 -20.74 -18.29
N GLU A 628 -22.19 -19.59 -18.81
CA GLU A 628 -20.89 -19.43 -19.49
C GLU A 628 -19.76 -19.31 -18.46
N VAL A 629 -19.09 -20.43 -18.20
CA VAL A 629 -17.94 -20.52 -17.30
C VAL A 629 -16.67 -20.16 -18.06
N TRP A 630 -15.97 -19.13 -17.62
CA TRP A 630 -14.66 -18.72 -18.11
C TRP A 630 -13.56 -19.10 -17.12
N VAL A 631 -12.41 -19.52 -17.65
CA VAL A 631 -11.19 -19.77 -16.88
C VAL A 631 -10.04 -18.95 -17.43
N ASN A 632 -9.49 -18.08 -16.58
CA ASN A 632 -8.25 -17.36 -16.82
C ASN A 632 -7.10 -18.10 -16.14
N SER A 633 -6.07 -18.47 -16.90
CA SER A 633 -4.91 -19.18 -16.37
C SER A 633 -3.69 -19.04 -17.27
N ASN A 634 -2.50 -19.17 -16.68
CA ASN A 634 -1.24 -19.31 -17.40
C ASN A 634 -0.67 -20.74 -17.37
N ALA A 635 -1.52 -21.72 -17.07
CA ALA A 635 -1.24 -23.13 -17.26
C ALA A 635 -1.32 -23.54 -18.73
N ASP A 636 -0.76 -24.70 -19.06
CA ASP A 636 -0.71 -25.25 -20.41
C ASP A 636 -2.09 -25.78 -20.85
N ASN A 637 -2.87 -26.32 -19.91
CA ASN A 637 -4.20 -26.87 -20.12
C ASN A 637 -5.00 -26.89 -18.82
N VAL A 638 -6.32 -26.93 -18.96
CA VAL A 638 -7.28 -26.98 -17.84
C VAL A 638 -8.35 -28.03 -18.14
N GLU A 639 -8.67 -28.85 -17.14
CA GLU A 639 -9.85 -29.71 -17.11
C GLU A 639 -10.82 -29.21 -16.05
N LEU A 640 -12.09 -29.07 -16.42
CA LEU A 640 -13.14 -28.56 -15.55
C LEU A 640 -14.02 -29.71 -15.06
N PHE A 641 -14.46 -29.65 -13.81
CA PHE A 641 -15.31 -30.65 -13.17
C PHE A 641 -16.48 -29.98 -12.46
N LEU A 642 -17.68 -30.54 -12.61
CA LEU A 642 -18.85 -30.17 -11.81
C LEU A 642 -19.23 -31.36 -10.94
N ASN A 643 -19.20 -31.18 -9.61
CA ASN A 643 -19.52 -32.23 -8.64
C ASN A 643 -18.74 -33.54 -8.90
N GLY A 644 -17.46 -33.41 -9.24
CA GLY A 644 -16.55 -34.53 -9.55
C GLY A 644 -16.68 -35.13 -10.96
N LYS A 645 -17.65 -34.70 -11.76
CA LYS A 645 -17.81 -35.14 -13.15
C LYS A 645 -17.08 -34.20 -14.11
N THR A 646 -16.21 -34.75 -14.97
CA THR A 646 -15.50 -33.97 -15.99
C THR A 646 -16.46 -33.31 -16.98
N LEU A 647 -16.16 -32.06 -17.30
CA LEU A 647 -16.75 -31.24 -18.36
C LEU A 647 -15.79 -31.11 -19.56
N GLY A 648 -14.69 -31.87 -19.53
CA GLY A 648 -13.69 -31.93 -20.59
C GLY A 648 -12.47 -31.04 -20.33
N LYS A 649 -11.36 -31.47 -20.94
CA LYS A 649 -10.07 -30.79 -20.92
C LYS A 649 -9.91 -29.90 -22.16
N LYS A 650 -9.35 -28.70 -21.98
CA LYS A 650 -8.99 -27.78 -23.06
C LYS A 650 -7.55 -27.27 -22.87
N ASP A 651 -6.84 -27.10 -23.99
CA ASP A 651 -5.50 -26.49 -24.00
C ASP A 651 -5.61 -24.97 -23.97
N MET A 652 -4.81 -24.31 -23.13
CA MET A 652 -4.91 -22.86 -22.92
C MET A 652 -4.28 -22.11 -24.10
N PRO A 653 -5.04 -21.28 -24.84
CA PRO A 653 -4.45 -20.42 -25.86
C PRO A 653 -3.55 -19.36 -25.18
N ARG A 654 -2.35 -19.17 -25.73
CA ARG A 654 -1.45 -18.09 -25.27
C ARG A 654 -2.14 -16.73 -25.44
N ASN A 655 -2.08 -15.89 -24.38
CA ASN A 655 -2.73 -14.57 -24.33
C ASN A 655 -4.26 -14.61 -24.44
N GLY A 656 -4.92 -15.74 -24.18
CA GLY A 656 -6.38 -15.87 -24.22
C GLY A 656 -7.00 -16.40 -22.92
N HIS A 657 -8.19 -16.97 -23.06
CA HIS A 657 -8.95 -17.61 -21.98
C HIS A 657 -9.54 -18.95 -22.45
N LEU A 658 -10.12 -19.72 -21.52
CA LEU A 658 -10.94 -20.88 -21.80
C LEU A 658 -12.38 -20.63 -21.38
N ASN A 659 -13.35 -21.27 -22.05
CA ASN A 659 -14.76 -21.20 -21.67
C ASN A 659 -15.45 -22.56 -21.74
N TRP A 660 -16.58 -22.73 -21.04
CA TRP A 660 -17.49 -23.87 -21.11
C TRP A 660 -18.93 -23.37 -20.90
N THR A 661 -19.87 -23.88 -21.67
CA THR A 661 -21.29 -23.77 -21.37
C THR A 661 -21.67 -24.89 -20.41
N VAL A 662 -22.10 -24.55 -19.19
CA VAL A 662 -22.33 -25.50 -18.10
C VAL A 662 -23.75 -25.35 -17.58
N GLN A 663 -24.53 -26.43 -17.59
CA GLN A 663 -25.82 -26.45 -16.92
C GLN A 663 -25.63 -26.32 -15.41
N TYR A 664 -26.24 -25.30 -14.82
CA TYR A 664 -26.11 -25.05 -13.40
C TYR A 664 -26.61 -26.24 -12.57
N GLN A 665 -25.77 -26.69 -11.64
CA GLN A 665 -26.17 -27.56 -10.53
C GLN A 665 -25.48 -27.04 -9.27
N PRO A 666 -26.22 -26.86 -8.16
CA PRO A 666 -25.59 -26.49 -6.89
C PRO A 666 -24.47 -27.46 -6.51
N GLY A 667 -23.41 -26.93 -5.93
CA GLY A 667 -22.26 -27.71 -5.48
C GLY A 667 -20.95 -27.05 -5.83
N LYS A 668 -19.98 -27.84 -6.31
CA LYS A 668 -18.60 -27.41 -6.54
C LYS A 668 -18.23 -27.50 -8.01
N LEU A 669 -17.81 -26.36 -8.57
CA LEU A 669 -17.13 -26.29 -9.86
C LEU A 669 -15.62 -26.20 -9.59
N GLU A 670 -14.87 -27.16 -10.12
CA GLU A 670 -13.43 -27.31 -9.87
C GLU A 670 -12.64 -27.33 -11.17
N ALA A 671 -11.56 -26.55 -11.23
CA ALA A 671 -10.61 -26.57 -12.33
C ALA A 671 -9.31 -27.23 -11.88
N VAL A 672 -8.80 -28.15 -12.71
CA VAL A 672 -7.49 -28.77 -12.55
C VAL A 672 -6.63 -28.40 -13.76
N ALA A 673 -5.50 -27.76 -13.51
CA ALA A 673 -4.61 -27.29 -14.57
C ALA A 673 -3.18 -27.80 -14.40
N TYR A 674 -2.41 -27.82 -15.48
CA TYR A 674 -0.99 -28.17 -15.44
C TYR A 674 -0.15 -27.08 -16.08
N LYS A 675 0.81 -26.51 -15.34
CA LYS A 675 1.77 -25.51 -15.82
C LYS A 675 3.18 -26.09 -15.74
N LYS A 676 3.81 -26.38 -16.89
CA LYS A 676 5.13 -27.03 -16.94
C LYS A 676 5.20 -28.30 -16.08
N GLY A 677 4.11 -29.08 -16.06
CA GLY A 677 3.96 -30.29 -15.24
C GLY A 677 3.53 -30.07 -13.79
N LYS A 678 3.51 -28.83 -13.27
CA LYS A 678 2.97 -28.50 -11.94
C LYS A 678 1.45 -28.49 -11.96
N LYS A 679 0.80 -29.28 -11.10
CA LYS A 679 -0.66 -29.30 -10.93
C LYS A 679 -1.14 -28.08 -10.15
N LEU A 680 -2.11 -27.36 -10.70
CA LEU A 680 -2.86 -26.28 -10.08
C LEU A 680 -4.33 -26.70 -9.91
N THR A 681 -4.99 -26.17 -8.88
CA THR A 681 -6.39 -26.45 -8.58
C THR A 681 -7.07 -25.18 -8.09
N ALA A 682 -8.29 -24.93 -8.55
CA ALA A 682 -9.15 -23.84 -8.09
C ALA A 682 -10.60 -24.30 -8.07
N SER A 683 -11.45 -23.67 -7.27
CA SER A 683 -12.87 -23.98 -7.25
C SER A 683 -13.74 -22.80 -6.86
N VAL A 684 -14.96 -22.80 -7.38
CA VAL A 684 -16.06 -21.94 -6.92
C VAL A 684 -17.21 -22.85 -6.46
N GLU A 685 -17.88 -22.45 -5.39
CA GLU A 685 -18.91 -23.26 -4.73
C GLU A 685 -20.19 -22.47 -4.54
N THR A 686 -21.32 -23.18 -4.57
CA THR A 686 -22.60 -22.61 -4.13
C THR A 686 -22.54 -22.39 -2.61
N THR A 687 -22.74 -21.15 -2.19
CA THR A 687 -22.67 -20.75 -0.77
C THR A 687 -24.03 -20.80 -0.09
N GLY A 688 -24.01 -20.86 1.24
CA GLY A 688 -25.18 -20.61 2.06
C GLY A 688 -25.49 -19.11 2.20
N SER A 689 -26.48 -18.77 3.03
CA SER A 689 -26.69 -17.37 3.42
C SER A 689 -25.54 -16.86 4.30
N ALA A 690 -25.24 -15.57 4.19
CA ALA A 690 -24.28 -14.91 5.06
C ALA A 690 -24.65 -15.07 6.55
N VAL A 691 -23.65 -15.34 7.39
CA VAL A 691 -23.80 -15.46 8.86
C VAL A 691 -22.80 -14.62 9.65
N GLU A 692 -21.71 -14.15 9.03
CA GLU A 692 -20.63 -13.45 9.72
C GLU A 692 -20.02 -12.35 8.84
N VAL A 693 -19.67 -11.23 9.47
CA VAL A 693 -18.86 -10.17 8.87
C VAL A 693 -17.38 -10.47 9.13
N VAL A 694 -16.59 -10.49 8.04
CA VAL A 694 -15.14 -10.65 8.07
C VAL A 694 -14.47 -9.31 7.78
N MET A 695 -13.38 -9.02 8.49
CA MET A 695 -12.63 -7.77 8.33
C MET A 695 -11.16 -8.04 8.11
N THR A 696 -10.62 -7.44 7.05
CA THR A 696 -9.21 -7.56 6.69
C THR A 696 -8.57 -6.17 6.68
N PRO A 697 -7.95 -5.74 7.78
CA PRO A 697 -7.14 -4.53 7.77
C PRO A 697 -5.87 -4.76 6.95
N TYR A 698 -5.51 -3.78 6.13
CA TYR A 698 -4.26 -3.80 5.37
C TYR A 698 -3.03 -3.72 6.27
N LYS A 699 -3.16 -3.00 7.39
CA LYS A 699 -2.19 -2.98 8.51
C LYS A 699 -2.88 -2.80 9.86
N THR A 700 -2.26 -3.36 10.88
CA THR A 700 -2.65 -3.33 12.30
C THR A 700 -1.79 -2.42 13.17
N THR A 701 -0.70 -1.87 12.62
CA THR A 701 0.09 -0.82 13.26
C THR A 701 0.02 0.46 12.43
N MET A 702 -0.25 1.60 13.07
CA MET A 702 -0.30 2.92 12.42
C MET A 702 0.59 3.93 13.14
N MET A 703 1.08 4.93 12.43
CA MET A 703 1.75 6.07 13.05
C MET A 703 0.70 7.01 13.67
N ALA A 704 0.89 7.41 14.93
CA ALA A 704 0.07 8.39 15.64
C ALA A 704 0.47 9.82 15.25
N ASP A 705 0.37 10.16 13.97
CA ASP A 705 0.78 11.47 13.42
C ASP A 705 -0.40 12.32 12.90
N GLY A 706 -1.63 11.80 13.01
CA GLY A 706 -2.83 12.44 12.48
C GLY A 706 -3.01 12.28 10.96
N LYS A 707 -2.14 11.51 10.29
CA LYS A 707 -2.07 11.43 8.82
C LYS A 707 -2.13 10.01 8.31
N ASP A 708 -1.50 9.09 9.02
CA ASP A 708 -1.42 7.70 8.61
C ASP A 708 -2.82 7.08 8.49
N VAL A 709 -3.00 6.22 7.49
CA VAL A 709 -4.29 5.58 7.19
C VAL A 709 -4.14 4.08 7.02
N THR A 710 -5.17 3.32 7.39
CA THR A 710 -5.32 1.90 7.03
C THR A 710 -6.63 1.69 6.29
N VAL A 711 -6.57 0.87 5.24
CA VAL A 711 -7.74 0.42 4.50
C VAL A 711 -8.21 -0.89 5.14
N ILE A 712 -9.49 -0.98 5.45
CA ILE A 712 -10.10 -2.19 5.98
C ILE A 712 -11.15 -2.68 4.99
N ASN A 713 -10.89 -3.86 4.42
CA ASN A 713 -11.82 -4.53 3.53
C ASN A 713 -12.78 -5.38 4.35
N ILE A 714 -14.06 -5.34 3.98
CA ILE A 714 -15.14 -6.01 4.69
C ILE A 714 -15.84 -6.96 3.73
N SER A 715 -16.06 -8.20 4.17
CA SER A 715 -16.87 -9.17 3.43
C SER A 715 -17.86 -9.89 4.34
N ALA A 716 -18.79 -10.64 3.74
CA ALA A 716 -19.69 -11.53 4.45
C ALA A 716 -19.47 -12.98 4.03
N VAL A 717 -19.46 -13.89 5.00
CA VAL A 717 -19.24 -15.32 4.78
C VAL A 717 -20.41 -16.17 5.26
N ASP A 718 -20.58 -17.36 4.67
CA ASP A 718 -21.54 -18.38 5.11
C ASP A 718 -21.01 -19.20 6.31
N ARG A 719 -21.76 -20.22 6.76
CA ARG A 719 -21.38 -21.05 7.92
C ARG A 719 -20.14 -21.89 7.68
N GLU A 720 -19.82 -22.12 6.41
CA GLU A 720 -18.64 -22.84 5.95
C GLU A 720 -17.44 -21.89 5.74
N GLY A 721 -17.60 -20.58 6.01
CA GLY A 721 -16.55 -19.58 5.90
C GLY A 721 -16.27 -19.12 4.47
N ARG A 722 -17.15 -19.41 3.51
CA ARG A 722 -17.02 -19.01 2.11
C ARG A 722 -17.64 -17.62 1.91
N GLU A 723 -16.95 -16.74 1.17
CA GLU A 723 -17.49 -15.42 0.81
C GLU A 723 -18.79 -15.57 0.02
N VAL A 724 -19.85 -14.87 0.44
CA VAL A 724 -21.16 -14.90 -0.23
C VAL A 724 -21.13 -13.87 -1.36
N PRO A 725 -21.10 -14.31 -2.64
CA PRO A 725 -20.71 -13.47 -3.76
C PRO A 725 -21.77 -12.42 -4.15
N ASP A 726 -23.00 -12.59 -3.70
CA ASP A 726 -24.15 -11.74 -3.97
C ASP A 726 -24.71 -11.05 -2.71
N ALA A 727 -23.97 -11.06 -1.60
CA ALA A 727 -24.39 -10.38 -0.38
C ALA A 727 -24.37 -8.84 -0.54
N ASP A 728 -25.44 -8.20 -0.07
CA ASP A 728 -25.71 -6.76 -0.18
C ASP A 728 -26.01 -6.09 1.17
N ASN A 729 -25.67 -6.76 2.28
CA ASN A 729 -26.00 -6.29 3.63
C ASN A 729 -25.45 -4.89 3.91
N MET A 730 -26.26 -4.05 4.57
CA MET A 730 -25.79 -2.78 5.13
C MET A 730 -24.86 -3.02 6.33
N ILE A 731 -23.60 -2.61 6.21
CA ILE A 731 -22.61 -2.67 7.29
C ILE A 731 -22.55 -1.34 8.02
N ARG A 732 -22.60 -1.37 9.36
CA ARG A 732 -22.43 -0.20 10.24
C ARG A 732 -21.08 -0.28 10.95
N PHE A 733 -20.35 0.83 10.96
CA PHE A 733 -18.99 0.90 11.48
C PHE A 733 -18.96 1.63 12.82
N TYR A 734 -18.21 1.09 13.79
CA TYR A 734 -18.00 1.70 15.09
C TYR A 734 -16.50 1.72 15.40
N LEU A 735 -16.03 2.89 15.83
CA LEU A 735 -14.63 3.16 16.09
C LEU A 735 -14.49 3.74 17.50
N THR A 736 -13.52 3.23 18.27
CA THR A 736 -13.11 3.82 19.56
C THR A 736 -11.58 3.90 19.63
N GLY A 737 -11.06 4.88 20.36
CA GLY A 737 -9.64 5.25 20.33
C GLY A 737 -9.41 6.58 19.59
N ASP A 738 -8.16 7.05 19.58
CA ASP A 738 -7.78 8.29 18.90
C ASP A 738 -7.56 8.04 17.40
N ALA A 739 -8.68 8.02 16.66
CA ALA A 739 -8.75 7.83 15.22
C ALA A 739 -10.09 8.33 14.68
N LYS A 740 -10.20 8.46 13.35
CA LYS A 740 -11.46 8.77 12.67
C LYS A 740 -11.63 7.95 11.40
N ILE A 741 -12.87 7.63 11.06
CA ILE A 741 -13.20 7.13 9.71
C ILE A 741 -13.18 8.34 8.78
N ILE A 742 -12.51 8.23 7.64
CA ILE A 742 -12.39 9.31 6.66
C ILE A 742 -13.04 9.00 5.32
N GLY A 743 -13.63 7.81 5.15
CA GLY A 743 -14.31 7.44 3.91
C GLY A 743 -14.76 5.99 3.88
N VAL A 744 -15.83 5.74 3.12
CA VAL A 744 -16.38 4.40 2.87
C VAL A 744 -16.76 4.23 1.39
N GLY A 745 -16.72 3.00 0.88
CA GLY A 745 -17.12 2.67 -0.49
C GLY A 745 -17.38 1.19 -0.70
N ASN A 746 -17.98 0.82 -1.84
CA ASN A 746 -18.22 -0.60 -2.18
C ASN A 746 -17.92 -0.96 -3.64
N GLY A 747 -17.62 0.02 -4.50
CA GLY A 747 -17.31 -0.23 -5.90
C GLY A 747 -18.52 -0.43 -6.81
N ASP A 748 -19.76 -0.24 -6.31
CA ASP A 748 -20.94 -0.19 -7.17
C ASP A 748 -20.91 1.11 -7.99
N PRO A 749 -20.83 1.04 -9.34
CA PRO A 749 -20.80 2.23 -10.18
C PRO A 749 -22.10 3.06 -10.10
N SER A 750 -23.18 2.48 -9.61
CA SER A 750 -24.53 3.07 -9.54
C SER A 750 -24.96 3.44 -8.12
N SER A 751 -24.10 3.21 -7.12
CA SER A 751 -24.42 3.54 -5.73
C SER A 751 -24.41 5.04 -5.50
N HIS A 752 -25.50 5.55 -4.93
CA HIS A 752 -25.63 6.93 -4.45
C HIS A 752 -25.52 7.06 -2.92
N GLU A 753 -25.17 5.97 -2.23
CA GLU A 753 -24.89 6.03 -0.80
C GLU A 753 -23.71 6.99 -0.52
N PRO A 754 -23.76 7.81 0.54
CA PRO A 754 -22.72 8.81 0.82
C PRO A 754 -21.34 8.21 1.10
N ASP A 755 -20.32 8.76 0.44
CA ASP A 755 -18.90 8.46 0.66
C ASP A 755 -18.39 8.98 2.00
N GLN A 756 -19.02 10.07 2.46
CA GLN A 756 -18.78 10.76 3.71
C GLN A 756 -20.06 10.69 4.54
N CYS A 757 -19.97 10.13 5.74
CA CYS A 757 -21.08 10.08 6.69
C CYS A 757 -20.84 11.06 7.83
N PRO A 758 -21.90 11.62 8.45
CA PRO A 758 -21.76 12.26 9.75
C PRO A 758 -21.18 11.29 10.78
N ASP A 759 -20.39 11.82 11.72
CA ASP A 759 -19.83 11.01 12.81
C ASP A 759 -20.91 10.24 13.57
N GLY A 760 -20.64 8.97 13.85
CA GLY A 760 -21.59 8.05 14.47
C GLY A 760 -22.63 7.44 13.52
N ALA A 761 -22.65 7.83 12.24
CA ALA A 761 -23.56 7.29 11.22
C ALA A 761 -22.83 6.56 10.07
N TRP A 762 -21.55 6.24 10.22
CA TRP A 762 -20.74 5.55 9.23
C TRP A 762 -21.31 4.18 8.87
N GLN A 763 -21.65 4.00 7.60
CA GLN A 763 -22.23 2.77 7.08
C GLN A 763 -21.98 2.63 5.57
N ARG A 764 -22.04 1.41 5.05
CA ARG A 764 -21.99 1.12 3.61
C ARG A 764 -22.59 -0.25 3.33
N SER A 765 -23.40 -0.36 2.28
CA SER A 765 -23.85 -1.68 1.80
C SER A 765 -22.70 -2.45 1.16
N LEU A 766 -22.65 -3.76 1.41
CA LEU A 766 -21.88 -4.67 0.56
C LEU A 766 -22.38 -4.55 -0.88
N PHE A 767 -21.48 -4.60 -1.85
CA PHE A 767 -21.81 -4.80 -3.25
C PHE A 767 -21.13 -6.08 -3.69
N ASN A 768 -21.93 -7.08 -4.09
CA ASN A 768 -21.44 -8.42 -4.44
C ASN A 768 -20.42 -8.95 -3.42
N GLY A 769 -20.86 -8.93 -2.15
CA GLY A 769 -20.13 -9.48 -1.01
C GLY A 769 -19.10 -8.57 -0.34
N LYS A 770 -18.80 -7.36 -0.87
CA LYS A 770 -17.68 -6.54 -0.38
C LYS A 770 -18.01 -5.06 -0.19
N CYS A 771 -17.43 -4.45 0.85
CA CYS A 771 -17.28 -2.99 0.99
C CYS A 771 -15.93 -2.64 1.66
N GLN A 772 -15.62 -1.36 1.75
CA GLN A 772 -14.36 -0.82 2.24
C GLN A 772 -14.60 0.38 3.16
N VAL A 773 -13.74 0.52 4.17
CA VAL A 773 -13.67 1.66 5.09
C VAL A 773 -12.22 2.10 5.26
N ILE A 774 -11.99 3.41 5.36
CA ILE A 774 -10.67 4.00 5.54
C ILE A 774 -10.62 4.67 6.91
N VAL A 775 -9.66 4.26 7.74
CA VAL A 775 -9.44 4.78 9.08
C VAL A 775 -8.14 5.56 9.12
N GLN A 776 -8.18 6.78 9.62
CA GLN A 776 -7.02 7.65 9.86
C GLN A 776 -6.68 7.68 11.35
N SER A 777 -5.40 7.60 11.69
CA SER A 777 -4.94 7.72 13.06
C SER A 777 -5.12 9.14 13.60
N GLY A 778 -5.23 9.26 14.92
CA GLY A 778 -5.02 10.49 15.64
C GLY A 778 -3.53 10.72 15.96
N LYS A 779 -3.26 11.44 17.05
CA LYS A 779 -1.91 11.89 17.43
C LYS A 779 -1.38 11.30 18.72
N THR A 780 -2.17 10.42 19.34
CA THR A 780 -1.80 9.75 20.58
C THR A 780 -1.52 8.27 20.33
N GLU A 781 -0.51 7.74 21.00
CA GLU A 781 -0.27 6.30 21.04
C GLU A 781 -1.38 5.61 21.84
N GLY A 782 -1.83 4.45 21.36
CA GLY A 782 -2.92 3.72 21.99
C GLY A 782 -3.45 2.58 21.13
N LEU A 783 -4.57 2.03 21.58
CA LEU A 783 -5.34 1.03 20.84
C LEU A 783 -6.53 1.71 20.18
N ILE A 784 -6.72 1.43 18.89
CA ILE A 784 -7.93 1.71 18.15
C ILE A 784 -8.70 0.41 18.05
N HIS A 785 -9.94 0.41 18.53
CA HIS A 785 -10.84 -0.73 18.39
C HIS A 785 -11.89 -0.42 17.33
N PHE A 786 -12.06 -1.32 16.37
CA PHE A 786 -12.99 -1.19 15.26
C PHE A 786 -13.94 -2.38 15.18
N ASP A 787 -15.24 -2.09 15.06
CA ASP A 787 -16.32 -3.06 14.87
C ASP A 787 -17.06 -2.81 13.53
N ALA A 788 -17.39 -3.87 12.81
CA ALA A 788 -18.31 -3.88 11.68
C ALA A 788 -19.52 -4.79 11.98
N LYS A 789 -20.74 -4.22 11.92
CA LYS A 789 -21.98 -4.90 12.29
C LYS A 789 -23.01 -4.87 11.17
N ALA A 790 -23.69 -5.98 10.97
CA ALA A 790 -24.84 -6.09 10.07
C ALA A 790 -25.98 -6.84 10.77
N ALA A 791 -27.22 -6.52 10.40
CA ALA A 791 -28.38 -7.19 10.99
C ALA A 791 -28.36 -8.69 10.67
N GLY A 792 -28.42 -9.54 11.71
CA GLY A 792 -28.44 -11.00 11.57
C GLY A 792 -27.07 -11.67 11.36
N LEU A 793 -25.97 -10.92 11.29
CA LEU A 793 -24.62 -11.46 11.14
C LEU A 793 -23.81 -11.33 12.44
N TYR A 794 -22.89 -12.27 12.68
CA TYR A 794 -21.85 -12.11 13.71
C TYR A 794 -20.96 -10.91 13.39
N THR A 795 -20.56 -10.18 14.44
CA THR A 795 -19.74 -8.97 14.34
C THR A 795 -18.31 -9.31 13.92
N GLY A 796 -17.78 -8.54 12.98
CA GLY A 796 -16.35 -8.47 12.71
C GLY A 796 -15.72 -7.42 13.60
N SER A 797 -14.56 -7.73 14.18
CA SER A 797 -13.81 -6.81 15.03
C SER A 797 -12.31 -6.93 14.76
N THR A 798 -11.58 -5.82 14.85
CA THR A 798 -10.12 -5.80 14.84
C THR A 798 -9.59 -4.67 15.73
N ASP A 799 -8.37 -4.85 16.23
CA ASP A 799 -7.64 -3.84 16.98
C ASP A 799 -6.42 -3.37 16.18
N ILE A 800 -6.16 -2.06 16.22
CA ILE A 800 -5.03 -1.41 15.55
C ILE A 800 -4.24 -0.64 16.61
N VAL A 801 -2.91 -0.83 16.64
CA VAL A 801 -2.02 -0.13 17.57
C VAL A 801 -1.44 1.11 16.91
N THR A 802 -1.44 2.24 17.60
CA THR A 802 -0.80 3.48 17.12
C THR A 802 0.54 3.73 17.80
N VAL A 803 1.53 4.20 17.02
CA VAL A 803 2.89 4.48 17.50
C VAL A 803 3.39 5.89 17.20
N LEU A 804 4.10 6.51 18.16
CA LEU A 804 4.63 7.86 17.98
C LEU A 804 5.82 7.90 16.99
N PRO A 805 5.83 8.82 16.00
CA PRO A 805 6.88 8.87 14.98
C PRO A 805 8.31 9.02 15.49
N GLN A 806 8.52 9.82 16.54
CA GLN A 806 9.86 10.06 17.06
C GLN A 806 10.47 8.80 17.70
N LYS A 807 9.65 7.97 18.34
CA LYS A 807 10.11 6.71 18.95
C LYS A 807 10.49 5.67 17.89
N ALA A 808 9.77 5.64 16.76
CA ALA A 808 10.10 4.79 15.63
C ALA A 808 11.45 5.14 14.95
N ALA A 809 11.80 6.44 14.94
CA ALA A 809 12.98 6.97 14.23
C ALA A 809 14.31 6.78 14.98
N VAL A 810 14.30 6.78 16.32
CA VAL A 810 15.50 6.56 17.14
C VAL A 810 15.91 5.08 17.07
N VAL A 811 17.20 4.85 16.87
CA VAL A 811 17.79 3.50 16.86
C VAL A 811 18.95 3.49 17.85
N THR A 812 18.72 2.88 19.00
CA THR A 812 19.76 2.54 19.96
C THR A 812 20.05 1.04 19.93
N VAL A 813 21.34 0.69 19.98
CA VAL A 813 21.78 -0.71 19.95
C VAL A 813 22.51 -1.00 21.25
N ASP A 814 22.02 -1.98 22.01
CA ASP A 814 22.73 -2.57 23.14
C ASP A 814 23.69 -3.67 22.66
N GLN A 815 24.97 -3.54 22.98
CA GLN A 815 26.03 -4.50 22.61
C GLN A 815 26.14 -5.68 23.60
N LYS A 816 25.52 -5.61 24.78
CA LYS A 816 25.66 -6.63 25.84
C LYS A 816 25.21 -8.03 25.42
N TYR A 817 24.13 -8.10 24.65
CA TYR A 817 23.53 -9.35 24.16
C TYR A 817 23.80 -9.60 22.67
N GLU A 818 24.88 -9.03 22.13
CA GLU A 818 25.26 -9.24 20.74
C GLU A 818 25.87 -10.64 20.54
N LEU A 819 25.36 -11.38 19.55
CA LEU A 819 25.82 -12.74 19.24
C LEU A 819 27.26 -12.72 18.71
N LYS A 820 28.05 -13.73 19.07
CA LYS A 820 29.47 -13.87 18.67
C LYS A 820 29.80 -15.30 18.28
N GLY A 821 30.81 -15.47 17.43
CA GLY A 821 31.34 -16.79 17.04
C GLY A 821 30.27 -17.69 16.42
N ALA A 822 30.19 -18.96 16.85
CA ALA A 822 29.25 -19.94 16.33
C ALA A 822 27.77 -19.54 16.45
N ALA A 823 27.43 -18.66 17.40
CA ALA A 823 26.06 -18.15 17.58
C ALA A 823 25.60 -17.23 16.43
N LEU A 824 26.51 -16.71 15.60
CA LEU A 824 26.18 -15.90 14.41
C LEU A 824 25.82 -16.73 13.19
N ASN A 825 26.15 -18.03 13.19
CA ASN A 825 25.91 -18.89 12.04
C ASN A 825 24.41 -19.16 11.91
N ALA A 826 23.88 -18.96 10.71
CA ALA A 826 22.50 -19.30 10.40
C ALA A 826 22.28 -20.81 10.55
N VAL A 827 21.19 -21.21 11.18
CA VAL A 827 20.80 -22.61 11.36
C VAL A 827 19.65 -22.95 10.42
N THR A 828 19.84 -23.98 9.58
CA THR A 828 18.77 -24.53 8.74
C THR A 828 17.89 -25.47 9.55
N ILE A 829 16.59 -25.48 9.25
CA ILE A 829 15.62 -26.33 9.94
C ILE A 829 15.06 -27.42 9.03
N ASP A 830 14.61 -28.52 9.65
CA ASP A 830 13.86 -29.56 8.97
C ASP A 830 12.39 -29.15 8.74
N LYS A 831 11.71 -29.86 7.84
CA LYS A 831 10.29 -29.68 7.59
C LYS A 831 9.43 -30.00 8.83
N MET A 832 8.36 -29.25 9.02
CA MET A 832 7.49 -29.25 10.18
C MET A 832 6.01 -29.42 9.76
N ILE A 833 5.38 -30.48 10.25
CA ILE A 833 3.93 -30.56 10.42
C ILE A 833 3.72 -30.71 11.92
N GLY A 834 3.36 -29.60 12.57
CA GLY A 834 3.23 -29.53 14.01
C GLY A 834 1.81 -29.30 14.50
N ALA A 835 1.62 -29.52 15.80
CA ALA A 835 0.44 -29.11 16.55
C ALA A 835 0.85 -28.43 17.86
N ASP A 836 0.17 -27.33 18.20
CA ASP A 836 0.23 -26.80 19.56
C ASP A 836 -0.71 -27.61 20.46
N ILE A 837 -0.15 -28.33 21.41
CA ILE A 837 -0.90 -29.18 22.35
C ILE A 837 -0.67 -28.78 23.80
N SER A 838 -0.34 -27.51 24.03
CA SER A 838 -0.02 -26.99 25.36
C SER A 838 -1.19 -27.15 26.34
N PHE A 839 -2.42 -27.26 25.85
CA PHE A 839 -3.62 -27.50 26.65
C PHE A 839 -3.83 -28.97 27.06
N LEU A 840 -3.06 -29.91 26.51
CA LEU A 840 -3.25 -31.36 26.76
C LEU A 840 -3.25 -31.71 28.26
N PRO A 841 -2.30 -31.24 29.10
CA PRO A 841 -2.31 -31.58 30.52
C PRO A 841 -3.58 -31.13 31.25
N GLU A 842 -4.19 -30.02 30.81
CA GLU A 842 -5.42 -29.51 31.39
C GLU A 842 -6.63 -30.36 30.99
N LEU A 843 -6.70 -30.77 29.72
CA LEU A 843 -7.72 -31.71 29.24
C LEU A 843 -7.66 -33.04 30.01
N GLU A 844 -6.45 -33.59 30.18
CA GLU A 844 -6.23 -34.83 30.93
C GLU A 844 -6.59 -34.66 32.42
N ALA A 845 -6.25 -33.52 33.02
CA ALA A 845 -6.63 -33.21 34.40
C ALA A 845 -8.15 -33.08 34.60
N ARG A 846 -8.89 -32.72 33.55
CA ARG A 846 -10.37 -32.73 33.51
C ARG A 846 -10.95 -34.12 33.26
N GLY A 847 -10.11 -35.14 33.08
CA GLY A 847 -10.52 -36.53 32.85
C GLY A 847 -10.71 -36.90 31.39
N MET A 848 -10.34 -36.04 30.43
CA MET A 848 -10.41 -36.34 29.00
C MET A 848 -9.44 -37.47 28.65
N LYS A 849 -9.93 -38.43 27.88
CA LYS A 849 -9.16 -39.56 27.33
C LYS A 849 -9.27 -39.50 25.83
N PHE A 850 -8.15 -39.68 25.14
CA PHE A 850 -8.12 -39.59 23.69
C PHE A 850 -8.16 -40.99 23.07
N SER A 851 -8.88 -41.13 21.98
CA SER A 851 -8.91 -42.37 21.21
C SER A 851 -8.89 -42.10 19.72
N ASP A 852 -8.26 -43.02 18.99
CA ASP A 852 -8.32 -43.07 17.53
C ASP A 852 -8.88 -44.41 17.09
N LYS A 853 -9.92 -44.37 16.22
CA LYS A 853 -10.59 -45.57 15.71
C LYS A 853 -11.05 -46.53 16.83
N GLY A 854 -11.54 -45.95 17.94
CA GLY A 854 -12.01 -46.69 19.11
C GLY A 854 -10.91 -47.25 20.02
N VAL A 855 -9.63 -46.90 19.80
CA VAL A 855 -8.50 -47.33 20.63
C VAL A 855 -7.98 -46.15 21.45
N GLU A 856 -8.11 -46.22 22.77
CA GLU A 856 -7.55 -45.23 23.70
C GLU A 856 -6.01 -45.21 23.59
N LYS A 857 -5.43 -44.01 23.39
CA LYS A 857 -3.99 -43.78 23.27
C LYS A 857 -3.63 -42.40 23.82
N ASP A 858 -2.34 -42.20 24.09
CA ASP A 858 -1.80 -40.86 24.34
C ASP A 858 -2.04 -39.95 23.11
N ALA A 859 -2.56 -38.74 23.32
CA ALA A 859 -2.87 -37.81 22.24
C ALA A 859 -1.64 -37.49 21.35
N ILE A 860 -0.45 -37.42 21.94
CA ILE A 860 0.81 -37.19 21.21
C ILE A 860 1.10 -38.36 20.27
N GLN A 861 0.84 -39.58 20.73
CA GLN A 861 1.00 -40.77 19.90
C GLN A 861 -0.03 -40.81 18.77
N ILE A 862 -1.28 -40.39 19.02
CA ILE A 862 -2.29 -40.29 17.96
C ILE A 862 -1.83 -39.29 16.89
N LEU A 863 -1.39 -38.08 17.27
CA LEU A 863 -0.89 -37.08 16.32
C LEU A 863 0.33 -37.59 15.53
N LYS A 864 1.24 -38.31 16.21
CA LYS A 864 2.40 -38.96 15.58
C LYS A 864 1.98 -40.03 14.57
N ASP A 865 1.01 -40.87 14.92
CA ASP A 865 0.46 -41.91 14.06
C ASP A 865 -0.16 -41.30 12.78
N HIS A 866 -0.68 -40.07 12.88
CA HIS A 866 -1.19 -39.27 11.77
C HIS A 866 -0.14 -38.36 11.09
N GLY A 867 1.14 -38.70 11.24
CA GLY A 867 2.24 -38.12 10.46
C GLY A 867 2.74 -36.76 10.93
N MET A 868 2.24 -36.22 12.04
CA MET A 868 2.83 -35.02 12.66
C MET A 868 4.22 -35.33 13.21
N ASN A 869 5.15 -34.39 13.07
CA ASN A 869 6.55 -34.58 13.47
C ASN A 869 7.06 -33.53 14.46
N TYR A 870 6.27 -32.51 14.78
CA TYR A 870 6.57 -31.51 15.80
C TYR A 870 5.42 -31.35 16.78
N VAL A 871 5.77 -31.04 18.02
CA VAL A 871 4.87 -30.47 19.01
C VAL A 871 5.36 -29.08 19.38
N ARG A 872 4.45 -28.11 19.38
CA ARG A 872 4.66 -26.80 19.97
C ARG A 872 4.15 -26.80 21.41
N LEU A 873 4.98 -26.33 22.34
CA LEU A 873 4.60 -26.12 23.74
C LEU A 873 4.84 -24.67 24.13
N ARG A 874 3.84 -24.07 24.76
CA ARG A 874 3.92 -22.77 25.43
C ARG A 874 4.55 -22.94 26.81
N ILE A 875 5.39 -21.98 27.20
CA ILE A 875 5.87 -21.86 28.57
C ILE A 875 5.64 -20.46 29.14
N PHE A 876 4.98 -20.41 30.30
CA PHE A 876 4.74 -19.20 31.09
C PHE A 876 5.74 -19.11 32.24
N ASN A 877 5.99 -17.89 32.72
CA ASN A 877 6.94 -17.62 33.80
C ASN A 877 6.50 -18.23 35.14
N ASN A 878 5.29 -17.91 35.58
CA ASN A 878 4.66 -18.47 36.77
C ASN A 878 3.13 -18.53 36.58
N PRO A 879 2.61 -19.51 35.83
CA PRO A 879 1.18 -19.62 35.55
C PRO A 879 0.34 -20.03 36.77
N ALA A 880 0.97 -20.46 37.87
CA ALA A 880 0.29 -20.91 39.08
C ALA A 880 -0.18 -19.76 40.00
N THR A 881 0.26 -18.52 39.76
CA THR A 881 -0.17 -17.36 40.56
C THR A 881 -1.67 -17.12 40.43
N ALA A 882 -2.24 -16.31 41.34
CA ALA A 882 -3.67 -15.98 41.30
C ALA A 882 -4.11 -15.28 40.00
N LYS A 883 -3.18 -14.58 39.33
CA LYS A 883 -3.38 -13.92 38.03
C LYS A 883 -2.76 -14.69 36.86
N GLY A 884 -2.14 -15.84 37.14
CA GLY A 884 -1.46 -16.66 36.14
C GLY A 884 -2.46 -17.44 35.29
N TYR A 885 -1.98 -18.00 34.19
CA TYR A 885 -2.78 -18.76 33.24
C TYR A 885 -3.57 -19.91 33.87
N SER A 886 -3.01 -20.55 34.90
CA SER A 886 -3.55 -21.74 35.53
C SER A 886 -3.44 -21.67 37.06
N PRO A 887 -4.26 -20.83 37.73
CA PRO A 887 -4.13 -20.55 39.15
C PRO A 887 -4.14 -21.81 40.02
N GLY A 888 -3.10 -21.98 40.83
CA GLY A 888 -2.94 -23.12 41.75
C GLY A 888 -2.66 -24.49 41.10
N LYS A 889 -2.63 -24.58 39.76
CA LYS A 889 -2.35 -25.83 39.02
C LYS A 889 -1.04 -25.77 38.25
N GLY A 890 -0.68 -24.61 37.71
CA GLY A 890 0.61 -24.39 37.06
C GLY A 890 0.76 -25.02 35.68
N PHE A 891 -0.32 -25.29 34.94
CA PHE A 891 -0.20 -25.77 33.55
C PHE A 891 0.66 -24.79 32.72
N CYS A 892 1.49 -25.34 31.84
CA CYS A 892 2.50 -24.61 31.06
C CYS A 892 3.62 -23.94 31.88
N ASP A 893 3.88 -24.37 33.12
CA ASP A 893 5.13 -24.04 33.83
C ASP A 893 6.30 -24.94 33.40
N LEU A 894 7.48 -24.74 33.99
CA LEU A 894 8.67 -25.52 33.68
C LEU A 894 8.53 -27.02 34.01
N GLU A 895 7.87 -27.39 35.11
CA GLU A 895 7.73 -28.80 35.49
C GLU A 895 6.77 -29.55 34.56
N ASN A 896 5.63 -28.94 34.22
CA ASN A 896 4.70 -29.45 33.22
C ASN A 896 5.37 -29.51 31.83
N THR A 897 6.13 -28.48 31.45
CA THR A 897 6.89 -28.46 30.19
C THR A 897 7.91 -29.59 30.13
N LYS A 898 8.64 -29.85 31.22
CA LYS A 898 9.59 -30.99 31.34
C LYS A 898 8.87 -32.33 31.20
N ALA A 899 7.70 -32.50 31.82
CA ALA A 899 6.91 -33.71 31.68
C ALA A 899 6.44 -33.93 30.23
N MET A 900 5.91 -32.87 29.60
CA MET A 900 5.47 -32.90 28.21
C MET A 900 6.62 -33.11 27.23
N ALA A 901 7.76 -32.44 27.41
CA ALA A 901 8.94 -32.60 26.57
C ALA A 901 9.46 -34.04 26.57
N LYS A 902 9.44 -34.73 27.72
CA LYS A 902 9.72 -36.18 27.79
C LYS A 902 8.76 -37.00 26.94
N ARG A 903 7.45 -36.73 27.04
CA ARG A 903 6.42 -37.44 26.26
C ARG A 903 6.61 -37.20 24.76
N VAL A 904 6.83 -35.95 24.35
CA VAL A 904 7.09 -35.56 22.96
C VAL A 904 8.31 -36.30 22.39
N LYS A 905 9.44 -36.27 23.12
CA LYS A 905 10.68 -36.93 22.67
C LYS A 905 10.55 -38.46 22.70
N ALA A 906 9.82 -39.03 23.66
CA ALA A 906 9.54 -40.46 23.73
C ALA A 906 8.69 -40.95 22.55
N ALA A 907 7.74 -40.13 22.06
CA ALA A 907 6.98 -40.38 20.84
C ALA A 907 7.81 -40.20 19.54
N GLY A 908 9.08 -39.78 19.64
CA GLY A 908 9.94 -39.50 18.49
C GLY A 908 9.49 -38.27 17.69
N MET A 909 8.88 -37.29 18.36
CA MET A 909 8.55 -35.99 17.79
C MET A 909 9.58 -34.94 18.20
N LYS A 910 9.68 -33.89 17.39
CA LYS A 910 10.48 -32.71 17.68
C LYS A 910 9.69 -31.70 18.51
N LEU A 911 10.41 -30.83 19.21
CA LEU A 911 9.84 -29.86 20.13
C LEU A 911 10.17 -28.43 19.66
N LEU A 912 9.12 -27.65 19.41
CA LEU A 912 9.17 -26.19 19.34
C LEU A 912 8.73 -25.65 20.71
N LEU A 913 9.62 -24.94 21.40
CA LEU A 913 9.29 -24.31 22.68
C LEU A 913 9.03 -22.82 22.48
N ASP A 914 7.85 -22.36 22.86
CA ASP A 914 7.44 -20.97 22.78
C ASP A 914 7.45 -20.27 24.15
N PHE A 915 8.35 -19.30 24.29
CA PHE A 915 8.42 -18.44 25.46
C PHE A 915 7.44 -17.27 25.32
N HIS A 916 6.35 -17.31 26.08
CA HIS A 916 5.41 -16.19 26.15
C HIS A 916 5.95 -14.99 26.94
N TYR A 917 6.95 -15.22 27.80
CA TYR A 917 7.50 -14.19 28.70
C TYR A 917 6.44 -13.43 29.51
N SER A 918 5.45 -14.17 30.00
CA SER A 918 4.29 -13.69 30.74
C SER A 918 3.85 -14.78 31.73
N ASP A 919 3.13 -14.41 32.79
CA ASP A 919 2.43 -15.36 33.67
C ASP A 919 1.09 -15.81 33.08
N TYR A 920 0.57 -15.07 32.10
CA TYR A 920 -0.70 -15.30 31.42
C TYR A 920 -0.53 -15.29 29.89
N TRP A 921 -1.62 -15.54 29.17
CA TRP A 921 -1.68 -15.47 27.72
C TRP A 921 -1.08 -14.20 27.12
N ALA A 922 -0.27 -14.37 26.07
CA ALA A 922 0.32 -13.30 25.28
C ALA A 922 -0.04 -13.46 23.80
N ASP A 923 -0.55 -12.38 23.20
CA ASP A 923 -1.04 -12.26 21.81
C ASP A 923 -0.81 -10.80 21.31
N PRO A 924 -1.12 -10.45 20.06
CA PRO A 924 -0.92 -9.09 19.55
C PRO A 924 -1.66 -8.00 20.32
N GLY A 925 -2.76 -8.34 21.00
CA GLY A 925 -3.55 -7.41 21.81
C GLY A 925 -3.04 -7.27 23.25
N LYS A 926 -2.23 -8.22 23.75
CA LYS A 926 -1.68 -8.18 25.12
C LYS A 926 -0.38 -8.96 25.28
N GLN A 927 0.61 -8.37 25.94
CA GLN A 927 1.93 -9.00 26.21
C GLN A 927 2.37 -8.72 27.64
N TYR A 928 1.52 -9.02 28.62
CA TYR A 928 1.75 -8.62 30.02
C TYR A 928 3.06 -9.17 30.58
N LYS A 929 3.78 -8.30 31.31
CA LYS A 929 4.99 -8.70 32.02
C LYS A 929 4.63 -9.62 33.21
N PRO A 930 5.43 -10.67 33.52
CA PRO A 930 5.27 -11.49 34.71
C PRO A 930 5.31 -10.66 36.00
N GLU A 931 4.58 -11.09 37.02
CA GLU A 931 4.51 -10.44 38.34
C GLU A 931 5.91 -10.25 38.94
N ALA A 932 6.79 -11.25 38.79
CA ALA A 932 8.16 -11.22 39.27
C ALA A 932 9.03 -10.13 38.60
N TRP A 933 8.58 -9.57 37.48
CA TRP A 933 9.35 -8.64 36.64
C TRP A 933 8.78 -7.21 36.63
N GLU A 934 7.57 -6.98 37.18
CA GLU A 934 6.86 -5.69 37.12
C GLU A 934 7.71 -4.49 37.54
N ASN A 935 8.52 -4.64 38.60
CA ASN A 935 9.31 -3.57 39.20
C ASN A 935 10.80 -3.56 38.82
N LEU A 936 11.21 -4.35 37.83
CA LEU A 936 12.60 -4.39 37.38
C LEU A 936 12.94 -3.17 36.53
N SER A 937 14.14 -2.62 36.71
CA SER A 937 14.72 -1.69 35.72
C SER A 937 14.89 -2.39 34.39
N PHE A 938 14.94 -1.65 33.27
CA PHE A 938 15.07 -2.27 31.96
C PHE A 938 16.33 -3.17 31.81
N GLU A 939 17.45 -2.80 32.44
CA GLU A 939 18.65 -3.65 32.49
C GLU A 939 18.44 -4.93 33.30
N ALA A 940 17.75 -4.83 34.44
CA ALA A 940 17.41 -6.00 35.25
C ALA A 940 16.36 -6.88 34.57
N LEU A 941 15.44 -6.28 33.80
CA LEU A 941 14.43 -6.97 33.01
C LEU A 941 15.07 -7.80 31.89
N LYS A 942 15.97 -7.20 31.10
CA LYS A 942 16.74 -7.93 30.08
C LYS A 942 17.51 -9.10 30.69
N LYS A 943 18.12 -8.90 31.87
CA LYS A 943 18.81 -9.96 32.60
C LYS A 943 17.84 -11.05 33.08
N ALA A 944 16.70 -10.68 33.63
CA ALA A 944 15.70 -11.64 34.12
C ALA A 944 15.11 -12.49 32.99
N LEU A 945 14.82 -11.87 31.84
CA LEU A 945 14.41 -12.58 30.62
C LEU A 945 15.51 -13.55 30.18
N TYR A 946 16.76 -13.07 30.05
CA TYR A 946 17.91 -13.90 29.67
C TYR A 946 18.08 -15.10 30.62
N ASP A 947 18.14 -14.84 31.94
CA ASP A 947 18.36 -15.86 32.97
C ASP A 947 17.23 -16.89 32.99
N TYR A 948 15.98 -16.46 32.82
CA TYR A 948 14.82 -17.35 32.75
C TYR A 948 14.93 -18.29 31.55
N THR A 949 15.21 -17.76 30.35
CA THR A 949 15.40 -18.56 29.15
C THR A 949 16.57 -19.54 29.29
N VAL A 950 17.72 -19.09 29.84
CA VAL A 950 18.87 -19.96 30.11
C VAL A 950 18.50 -21.08 31.07
N ARG A 951 17.79 -20.77 32.17
CA ARG A 951 17.39 -21.76 33.18
C ARG A 951 16.52 -22.85 32.55
N VAL A 952 15.43 -22.46 31.87
CA VAL A 952 14.49 -23.39 31.24
C VAL A 952 15.22 -24.33 30.28
N LEU A 953 16.03 -23.77 29.37
CA LEU A 953 16.74 -24.56 28.37
C LEU A 953 17.83 -25.44 29.00
N THR A 954 18.51 -24.97 30.05
CA THR A 954 19.51 -25.78 30.76
C THR A 954 18.86 -26.96 31.47
N GLU A 955 17.69 -26.80 32.09
CA GLU A 955 16.96 -27.90 32.73
C GLU A 955 16.45 -28.93 31.71
N LEU A 956 15.94 -28.48 30.55
CA LEU A 956 15.55 -29.37 29.45
C LEU A 956 16.77 -30.08 28.83
N LYS A 957 17.90 -29.39 28.68
CA LYS A 957 19.16 -29.98 28.22
C LYS A 957 19.66 -31.06 29.18
N ALA A 958 19.64 -30.79 30.48
CA ALA A 958 20.03 -31.74 31.51
C ALA A 958 19.11 -32.98 31.53
N GLN A 959 17.83 -32.80 31.15
CA GLN A 959 16.87 -33.89 30.99
C GLN A 959 17.03 -34.67 29.66
N GLY A 960 17.84 -34.18 28.71
CA GLY A 960 17.99 -34.77 27.38
C GLY A 960 16.84 -34.43 26.41
N THR A 961 16.04 -33.40 26.72
CA THR A 961 14.83 -33.01 25.98
C THR A 961 14.92 -31.59 25.42
N LEU A 962 16.15 -31.09 25.15
CA LEU A 962 16.37 -29.77 24.58
C LEU A 962 15.46 -29.54 23.33
N PRO A 963 14.78 -28.38 23.22
CA PRO A 963 13.95 -28.07 22.07
C PRO A 963 14.74 -28.11 20.77
N ASP A 964 14.10 -28.57 19.69
CA ASP A 964 14.66 -28.55 18.33
C ASP A 964 14.58 -27.16 17.70
N MET A 965 13.73 -26.28 18.25
CA MET A 965 13.57 -24.89 17.86
C MET A 965 12.99 -24.10 19.04
N VAL A 966 13.35 -22.82 19.15
CA VAL A 966 12.80 -21.92 20.18
C VAL A 966 12.17 -20.69 19.53
N GLN A 967 10.96 -20.37 19.97
CA GLN A 967 10.27 -19.12 19.65
C GLN A 967 10.49 -18.13 20.81
N VAL A 968 10.98 -16.94 20.50
CA VAL A 968 11.27 -15.88 21.49
C VAL A 968 10.15 -14.86 21.44
N GLY A 969 9.14 -15.04 22.30
CA GLY A 969 7.90 -14.26 22.29
C GLY A 969 6.84 -14.85 21.35
N ASN A 970 5.57 -14.64 21.67
CA ASN A 970 4.45 -15.07 20.83
C ASN A 970 3.85 -13.88 20.07
N GLU A 971 3.73 -13.99 18.74
CA GLU A 971 3.08 -12.99 17.88
C GLU A 971 3.49 -11.54 18.19
N ILE A 972 4.78 -11.26 18.08
CA ILE A 972 5.40 -10.06 18.66
C ILE A 972 5.35 -8.82 17.77
N ASN A 973 4.46 -8.76 16.77
CA ASN A 973 4.35 -7.58 15.88
C ASN A 973 4.02 -6.29 16.66
N HIS A 974 3.28 -6.38 17.76
CA HIS A 974 3.05 -5.26 18.69
C HIS A 974 3.99 -5.26 19.92
N GLY A 975 4.95 -6.19 19.96
CA GLY A 975 6.00 -6.28 20.96
C GLY A 975 5.95 -7.51 21.87
N LEU A 976 6.76 -7.48 22.93
CA LEU A 976 6.84 -8.51 23.98
C LEU A 976 7.13 -7.85 25.34
N VAL A 977 6.64 -8.41 26.44
CA VAL A 977 6.95 -7.95 27.81
C VAL A 977 6.66 -6.46 28.01
N TRP A 978 5.38 -6.09 27.86
CA TRP A 978 4.92 -4.71 27.93
C TRP A 978 5.05 -4.11 29.35
N PRO A 979 5.26 -2.77 29.45
CA PRO A 979 5.35 -1.80 28.35
C PRO A 979 6.75 -1.71 27.72
N ASP A 980 7.78 -2.26 28.35
CA ASP A 980 9.18 -2.03 27.96
C ASP A 980 9.53 -2.54 26.56
N GLY A 981 8.94 -3.64 26.11
CA GLY A 981 9.14 -4.16 24.76
C GLY A 981 7.94 -4.00 23.83
N ASN A 982 7.08 -3.00 24.06
CA ASN A 982 5.97 -2.67 23.15
C ASN A 982 6.48 -2.06 21.83
N VAL A 983 5.68 -2.13 20.75
CA VAL A 983 5.97 -1.50 19.45
C VAL A 983 6.15 0.03 19.54
N ASN A 984 5.58 0.68 20.57
CA ASN A 984 5.86 2.07 20.95
C ASN A 984 7.29 2.28 21.49
N ASN A 985 7.99 1.23 21.88
CA ASN A 985 9.40 1.25 22.28
C ASN A 985 10.19 0.22 21.45
N PRO A 986 10.38 0.45 20.14
CA PRO A 986 10.96 -0.54 19.24
C PRO A 986 12.40 -0.90 19.59
N ASP A 987 13.15 0.02 20.22
CA ASP A 987 14.48 -0.25 20.76
C ASP A 987 14.41 -1.22 21.94
N GLY A 988 13.50 -0.98 22.89
CA GLY A 988 13.29 -1.88 24.02
C GLY A 988 12.86 -3.28 23.58
N MET A 989 11.92 -3.33 22.63
CA MET A 989 11.45 -4.56 21.99
C MET A 989 12.60 -5.35 21.36
N ALA A 990 13.41 -4.71 20.50
CA ALA A 990 14.55 -5.35 19.87
C ALA A 990 15.61 -5.81 20.89
N GLN A 991 15.84 -5.04 21.96
CA GLN A 991 16.80 -5.41 23.00
C GLN A 991 16.33 -6.60 23.85
N LEU A 992 15.03 -6.68 24.18
CA LEU A 992 14.45 -7.83 24.88
C LEU A 992 14.47 -9.09 24.00
N PHE A 993 14.11 -8.96 22.72
CA PHE A 993 14.24 -10.05 21.76
C PHE A 993 15.69 -10.54 21.66
N LYS A 994 16.66 -9.62 21.57
CA LYS A 994 18.10 -9.94 21.58
C LYS A 994 18.56 -10.64 22.87
N ALA A 995 18.06 -10.24 24.03
CA ALA A 995 18.36 -10.92 25.28
C ALA A 995 17.85 -12.37 25.24
N GLY A 996 16.63 -12.60 24.72
CA GLY A 996 16.09 -13.94 24.52
C GLY A 996 16.89 -14.77 23.52
N THR A 997 17.26 -14.20 22.37
CA THR A 997 18.05 -14.92 21.35
C THR A 997 19.46 -15.24 21.83
N ALA A 998 20.11 -14.32 22.54
CA ALA A 998 21.39 -14.56 23.19
C ALA A 998 21.32 -15.64 24.25
N ALA A 999 20.22 -15.71 25.02
CA ALA A 999 20.01 -16.76 26.02
C ALA A 999 19.93 -18.14 25.35
N VAL A 1000 19.11 -18.29 24.31
CA VAL A 1000 19.02 -19.54 23.53
C VAL A 1000 20.39 -19.96 23.02
N LYS A 1001 21.09 -19.06 22.31
CA LYS A 1001 22.37 -19.36 21.68
C LYS A 1001 23.51 -19.60 22.69
N SER A 1002 23.39 -19.11 23.92
CA SER A 1002 24.36 -19.38 24.98
C SER A 1002 24.25 -20.80 25.56
N VAL A 1003 23.05 -21.39 25.56
CA VAL A 1003 22.84 -22.78 25.99
C VAL A 1003 23.20 -23.76 24.87
N ASP A 1004 22.80 -23.45 23.64
CA ASP A 1004 23.20 -24.19 22.45
C ASP A 1004 23.21 -23.29 21.20
N PRO A 1005 24.39 -23.02 20.59
CA PRO A 1005 24.48 -22.16 19.41
C PRO A 1005 23.80 -22.76 18.18
N LYS A 1006 23.50 -24.07 18.19
CA LYS A 1006 22.84 -24.80 17.10
C LYS A 1006 21.32 -24.80 17.18
N THR A 1007 20.71 -24.35 18.27
CA THR A 1007 19.25 -24.27 18.39
C THR A 1007 18.75 -23.11 17.54
N PRO A 1008 17.89 -23.34 16.52
CA PRO A 1008 17.30 -22.28 15.70
C PRO A 1008 16.35 -21.40 16.52
N VAL A 1009 16.36 -20.09 16.26
CA VAL A 1009 15.46 -19.12 16.88
C VAL A 1009 14.46 -18.58 15.87
N MET A 1010 13.17 -18.70 16.19
CA MET A 1010 12.07 -18.15 15.41
C MET A 1010 11.65 -16.76 15.92
N LEU A 1011 11.44 -15.83 14.97
CA LEU A 1011 10.71 -14.58 15.19
C LEU A 1011 9.29 -14.76 14.65
N HIS A 1012 8.27 -14.55 15.47
CA HIS A 1012 6.88 -14.89 15.17
C HIS A 1012 5.99 -13.63 15.06
N LEU A 1013 5.22 -13.48 13.98
CA LEU A 1013 4.32 -12.34 13.69
C LEU A 1013 2.89 -12.80 13.40
N ALA A 1014 1.88 -12.07 13.88
CA ALA A 1014 0.47 -12.28 13.53
C ALA A 1014 0.04 -11.58 12.24
N LEU A 1015 0.82 -11.71 11.17
CA LEU A 1015 0.71 -10.87 9.96
C LEU A 1015 0.76 -11.70 8.66
N GLY A 1016 0.10 -12.86 8.67
CA GLY A 1016 0.21 -13.85 7.58
C GLY A 1016 0.01 -13.30 6.17
N GLY A 1017 -0.96 -12.40 5.95
CA GLY A 1017 -1.17 -11.73 4.66
C GLY A 1017 -0.83 -10.24 4.63
N GLN A 1018 -0.45 -9.63 5.76
CA GLN A 1018 -0.04 -8.23 5.83
C GLN A 1018 1.45 -8.05 5.47
N ASN A 1019 1.78 -8.21 4.19
CA ASN A 1019 3.18 -8.18 3.73
C ASN A 1019 3.92 -6.89 4.08
N HIS A 1020 3.31 -5.74 3.79
CA HIS A 1020 3.94 -4.46 4.04
C HIS A 1020 4.35 -4.30 5.52
N GLU A 1021 3.45 -4.62 6.45
CA GLU A 1021 3.73 -4.53 7.89
C GLU A 1021 4.79 -5.54 8.33
N CYS A 1022 4.82 -6.75 7.75
CA CYS A 1022 5.90 -7.71 7.98
C CYS A 1022 7.26 -7.13 7.58
N VAL A 1023 7.35 -6.54 6.38
CA VAL A 1023 8.59 -5.97 5.85
C VAL A 1023 9.06 -4.80 6.72
N GLU A 1024 8.17 -3.88 7.07
CA GLU A 1024 8.49 -2.76 7.95
C GLU A 1024 8.99 -3.22 9.33
N TYR A 1025 8.31 -4.19 9.93
CA TYR A 1025 8.69 -4.75 11.23
C TYR A 1025 10.06 -5.44 11.17
N LEU A 1026 10.27 -6.31 10.19
CA LEU A 1026 11.51 -7.08 10.05
C LEU A 1026 12.71 -6.17 9.73
N ASP A 1027 12.54 -5.19 8.84
CA ASP A 1027 13.57 -4.18 8.57
C ASP A 1027 13.88 -3.37 9.84
N GLY A 1028 12.85 -2.98 10.59
CA GLY A 1028 12.99 -2.26 11.86
C GLY A 1028 13.77 -3.05 12.93
N MET A 1029 13.51 -4.35 13.04
CA MET A 1029 14.21 -5.26 13.96
C MET A 1029 15.66 -5.53 13.52
N LEU A 1030 15.88 -5.79 12.23
CA LEU A 1030 17.23 -6.01 11.67
C LEU A 1030 18.11 -4.76 11.80
N LYS A 1031 17.54 -3.57 11.59
CA LYS A 1031 18.23 -2.28 11.80
C LYS A 1031 18.68 -2.09 13.25
N ARG A 1032 17.95 -2.65 14.22
CA ARG A 1032 18.28 -2.67 15.66
C ARG A 1032 19.18 -3.83 16.08
N GLY A 1033 19.66 -4.62 15.10
CA GLY A 1033 20.59 -5.72 15.31
C GLY A 1033 19.94 -7.00 15.83
N ALA A 1034 18.62 -7.16 15.70
CA ALA A 1034 17.97 -8.43 15.98
C ALA A 1034 18.48 -9.52 15.04
N ARG A 1035 18.57 -10.75 15.54
CA ARG A 1035 19.04 -11.93 14.81
C ARG A 1035 18.09 -13.09 15.08
N PHE A 1036 17.67 -13.77 14.01
CA PHE A 1036 16.79 -14.93 14.03
C PHE A 1036 17.08 -15.82 12.82
N ASP A 1037 16.71 -17.09 12.92
CA ASP A 1037 16.95 -18.12 11.91
C ASP A 1037 15.71 -18.36 11.04
N VAL A 1038 14.52 -18.27 11.63
CA VAL A 1038 13.23 -18.61 11.01
C VAL A 1038 12.23 -17.46 11.19
N ILE A 1039 11.44 -17.18 10.17
CA ILE A 1039 10.27 -16.30 10.25
C ILE A 1039 9.02 -17.17 10.46
N GLY A 1040 8.33 -16.97 11.58
CA GLY A 1040 7.04 -17.58 11.88
C GLY A 1040 5.92 -16.60 11.60
N LEU A 1041 4.82 -17.08 10.99
CA LEU A 1041 3.61 -16.30 10.73
C LEU A 1041 2.38 -17.00 11.30
N SER A 1042 1.47 -16.24 11.90
CA SER A 1042 0.08 -16.69 12.10
C SER A 1042 -0.76 -16.34 10.89
N TYR A 1043 -1.64 -17.24 10.48
CA TYR A 1043 -2.58 -17.00 9.40
C TYR A 1043 -3.98 -17.52 9.73
N TYR A 1044 -4.93 -16.59 9.77
CA TYR A 1044 -6.34 -16.84 9.93
C TYR A 1044 -7.07 -16.03 8.87
N PRO A 1045 -7.85 -16.65 7.96
CA PRO A 1045 -8.51 -15.94 6.86
C PRO A 1045 -9.40 -14.78 7.31
N LYS A 1046 -9.93 -14.86 8.55
CA LYS A 1046 -10.77 -13.83 9.15
C LYS A 1046 -10.04 -12.51 9.45
N TRP A 1047 -8.73 -12.54 9.66
CA TRP A 1047 -7.95 -11.37 10.10
C TRP A 1047 -6.78 -11.05 9.18
N HIS A 1048 -6.21 -12.07 8.53
CA HIS A 1048 -4.92 -11.97 7.83
C HIS A 1048 -5.07 -12.00 6.31
N GLY A 1049 -6.26 -11.73 5.78
CA GLY A 1049 -6.52 -11.65 4.35
C GLY A 1049 -6.71 -12.99 3.66
N THR A 1050 -6.50 -13.00 2.35
CA THR A 1050 -6.75 -14.14 1.48
C THR A 1050 -5.56 -15.11 1.44
N LEU A 1051 -5.77 -16.32 0.89
CA LEU A 1051 -4.70 -17.28 0.68
C LEU A 1051 -3.63 -16.77 -0.30
N ASP A 1052 -4.01 -15.89 -1.23
CA ASP A 1052 -3.06 -15.26 -2.14
C ASP A 1052 -2.21 -14.23 -1.41
N ASP A 1053 -2.79 -13.45 -0.48
CA ASP A 1053 -2.04 -12.54 0.38
C ASP A 1053 -0.99 -13.29 1.22
N LEU A 1054 -1.35 -14.45 1.80
CA LEU A 1054 -0.39 -15.30 2.51
C LEU A 1054 0.73 -15.80 1.59
N ARG A 1055 0.37 -16.31 0.41
CA ARG A 1055 1.33 -16.87 -0.55
C ARG A 1055 2.30 -15.80 -1.03
N ASP A 1056 1.79 -14.63 -1.39
CA ASP A 1056 2.59 -13.51 -1.88
C ASP A 1056 3.50 -12.99 -0.76
N ASN A 1057 2.98 -12.83 0.46
CA ASN A 1057 3.78 -12.45 1.63
C ASN A 1057 4.93 -13.43 1.90
N MET A 1058 4.65 -14.73 2.00
CA MET A 1058 5.69 -15.72 2.28
C MET A 1058 6.78 -15.76 1.20
N ASN A 1059 6.41 -15.60 -0.07
CA ASN A 1059 7.38 -15.58 -1.17
C ASN A 1059 8.24 -14.30 -1.17
N ASP A 1060 7.62 -13.15 -0.91
CA ASP A 1060 8.32 -11.88 -0.78
C ASP A 1060 9.31 -11.90 0.39
N LEU A 1061 8.86 -12.30 1.59
CA LEU A 1061 9.72 -12.40 2.76
C LEU A 1061 10.89 -13.40 2.54
N ALA A 1062 10.65 -14.50 1.84
CA ALA A 1062 11.71 -15.44 1.45
C ALA A 1062 12.75 -14.77 0.54
N ALA A 1063 12.31 -13.97 -0.43
CA ALA A 1063 13.18 -13.26 -1.36
C ALA A 1063 13.96 -12.11 -0.69
N CYS A 1064 13.30 -11.33 0.16
CA CYS A 1064 13.87 -10.16 0.84
C CYS A 1064 14.90 -10.56 1.91
N TYR A 1065 14.59 -11.58 2.72
CA TYR A 1065 15.39 -11.89 3.92
C TYR A 1065 16.23 -13.17 3.81
N ASN A 1066 15.96 -14.02 2.80
CA ASN A 1066 16.66 -15.30 2.59
C ASN A 1066 16.63 -16.20 3.86
N LYS A 1067 15.47 -16.24 4.53
CA LYS A 1067 15.20 -17.03 5.74
C LYS A 1067 14.22 -18.16 5.44
N ASP A 1068 14.24 -19.18 6.29
CA ASP A 1068 13.22 -20.23 6.27
C ASP A 1068 11.94 -19.70 6.93
N LEU A 1069 10.77 -20.14 6.44
CA LEU A 1069 9.45 -19.68 6.90
C LEU A 1069 8.55 -20.83 7.35
N ILE A 1070 7.75 -20.58 8.37
CA ILE A 1070 6.73 -21.50 8.90
C ILE A 1070 5.43 -20.71 9.15
N VAL A 1071 4.28 -21.26 8.75
CA VAL A 1071 2.98 -20.79 9.27
C VAL A 1071 2.75 -21.48 10.62
N VAL A 1072 3.16 -20.82 11.69
CA VAL A 1072 3.29 -21.45 13.02
C VAL A 1072 1.99 -21.40 13.82
N GLU A 1073 1.00 -20.63 13.38
CA GLU A 1073 -0.37 -20.73 13.88
C GLU A 1073 -1.37 -20.57 12.72
N TYR A 1074 -2.33 -21.49 12.63
CA TYR A 1074 -3.50 -21.44 11.75
C TYR A 1074 -4.54 -22.45 12.26
N SER A 1075 -5.78 -22.36 11.78
CA SER A 1075 -6.81 -23.35 12.12
C SER A 1075 -7.66 -23.81 10.93
N GLN A 1076 -8.17 -22.88 10.13
CA GLN A 1076 -8.97 -23.16 8.93
C GLN A 1076 -8.10 -23.44 7.69
N LEU A 1077 -8.73 -23.91 6.60
CA LEU A 1077 -8.10 -24.11 5.28
C LEU A 1077 -6.83 -24.97 5.33
N LYS A 1078 -6.90 -26.09 6.08
CA LYS A 1078 -5.75 -26.91 6.44
C LYS A 1078 -4.90 -27.34 5.23
N ARG A 1079 -5.52 -27.74 4.13
CA ARG A 1079 -4.78 -28.23 2.95
C ARG A 1079 -4.06 -27.08 2.24
N GLU A 1080 -4.75 -25.96 2.08
CA GLU A 1080 -4.32 -24.77 1.37
C GLU A 1080 -3.18 -24.06 2.11
N VAL A 1081 -3.34 -23.85 3.43
CA VAL A 1081 -2.32 -23.24 4.27
C VAL A 1081 -1.06 -24.12 4.33
N ASN A 1082 -1.19 -25.45 4.46
CA ASN A 1082 -0.04 -26.34 4.40
C ASN A 1082 0.67 -26.29 3.06
N LYS A 1083 -0.08 -26.32 1.96
CA LYS A 1083 0.50 -26.20 0.62
C LYS A 1083 1.32 -24.92 0.50
N ILE A 1084 0.78 -23.77 0.91
CA ILE A 1084 1.51 -22.50 0.87
C ILE A 1084 2.73 -22.53 1.80
N GLY A 1085 2.58 -23.04 3.02
CA GLY A 1085 3.67 -23.14 4.01
C GLY A 1085 4.85 -24.03 3.56
N PHE A 1086 4.64 -24.97 2.63
CA PHE A 1086 5.68 -25.84 2.07
C PHE A 1086 6.17 -25.42 0.67
N GLU A 1087 5.33 -24.78 -0.16
CA GLU A 1087 5.62 -24.45 -1.56
C GLU A 1087 6.16 -23.03 -1.78
N VAL A 1088 6.75 -22.42 -0.75
CA VAL A 1088 7.44 -21.12 -0.89
C VAL A 1088 8.69 -21.26 -1.78
N ALA A 1089 8.95 -20.23 -2.58
CA ALA A 1089 10.07 -20.17 -3.52
C ALA A 1089 11.42 -20.53 -2.86
N ASN A 1090 12.31 -21.12 -3.68
CA ASN A 1090 13.64 -21.58 -3.25
C ASN A 1090 13.63 -22.61 -2.10
N GLY A 1091 12.50 -23.29 -1.86
CA GLY A 1091 12.37 -24.32 -0.82
C GLY A 1091 12.48 -23.77 0.61
N ARG A 1092 12.16 -22.48 0.78
CA ARG A 1092 12.21 -21.77 2.06
C ARG A 1092 11.01 -22.03 2.96
N GLY A 1093 9.92 -22.56 2.40
CA GLY A 1093 8.74 -22.99 3.15
C GLY A 1093 9.04 -24.30 3.88
N LYS A 1094 9.05 -24.25 5.21
CA LYS A 1094 9.38 -25.40 6.06
C LYS A 1094 8.16 -26.03 6.72
N GLY A 1095 6.96 -25.51 6.47
CA GLY A 1095 5.72 -26.16 6.86
C GLY A 1095 4.88 -25.33 7.82
N THR A 1096 4.10 -26.02 8.65
CA THR A 1096 3.06 -25.38 9.46
C THR A 1096 2.90 -26.00 10.85
N CYS A 1097 2.24 -25.28 11.75
CA CYS A 1097 1.81 -25.77 13.05
C CYS A 1097 0.35 -25.40 13.30
N ILE A 1098 -0.54 -26.40 13.44
CA ILE A 1098 -1.96 -26.13 13.70
C ILE A 1098 -2.16 -25.67 15.15
N TRP A 1099 -3.03 -24.68 15.31
CA TRP A 1099 -3.37 -24.09 16.59
C TRP A 1099 -4.36 -24.96 17.39
N GLU A 1100 -3.96 -25.38 18.59
CA GLU A 1100 -4.79 -26.06 19.60
C GLU A 1100 -5.81 -27.09 19.07
N PRO A 1101 -5.41 -28.05 18.23
CA PRO A 1101 -6.36 -28.93 17.54
C PRO A 1101 -7.04 -29.93 18.48
N LEU A 1102 -6.70 -29.98 19.77
CA LEU A 1102 -7.31 -30.92 20.72
C LEU A 1102 -8.66 -30.42 21.26
N SER A 1103 -8.94 -29.12 21.21
CA SER A 1103 -10.06 -28.56 21.98
C SER A 1103 -10.67 -27.27 21.45
N THR A 1104 -10.08 -26.58 20.46
CA THR A 1104 -10.62 -25.30 19.98
C THR A 1104 -10.86 -25.30 18.48
N TRP A 1105 -11.82 -24.47 18.05
CA TRP A 1105 -12.21 -24.25 16.67
C TRP A 1105 -12.43 -25.56 15.88
N GLU A 1106 -11.63 -25.83 14.85
CA GLU A 1106 -11.70 -27.04 14.03
C GLU A 1106 -10.90 -28.20 14.68
N LYS A 1107 -11.34 -28.62 15.86
CA LYS A 1107 -10.71 -29.65 16.70
C LYS A 1107 -10.74 -31.05 16.06
N PHE A 1108 -9.66 -31.80 16.22
CA PHE A 1108 -9.49 -33.18 15.78
C PHE A 1108 -10.25 -34.21 16.62
N PHE A 1109 -10.66 -33.82 17.82
CA PHE A 1109 -11.34 -34.68 18.77
C PHE A 1109 -12.69 -34.09 19.15
N ASP A 1110 -13.72 -34.92 19.30
CA ASP A 1110 -15.01 -34.49 19.84
C ASP A 1110 -14.91 -34.16 21.35
N ASP A 1111 -16.03 -33.79 21.98
CA ASP A 1111 -16.05 -33.42 23.40
C ASP A 1111 -15.75 -34.61 24.34
N GLU A 1112 -15.89 -35.84 23.83
CA GLU A 1112 -15.58 -37.09 24.51
C GLU A 1112 -14.14 -37.57 24.27
N GLY A 1113 -13.39 -36.94 23.35
CA GLY A 1113 -12.01 -37.28 23.03
C GLY A 1113 -11.84 -38.33 21.92
N HIS A 1114 -12.86 -38.61 21.12
CA HIS A 1114 -12.74 -39.46 19.94
C HIS A 1114 -12.25 -38.66 18.74
N SER A 1115 -11.28 -39.21 18.00
CA SER A 1115 -10.80 -38.60 16.76
C SER A 1115 -11.89 -38.48 15.69
N ASN A 1116 -11.76 -37.46 14.84
CA ASN A 1116 -12.59 -37.26 13.66
C ASN A 1116 -11.75 -37.23 12.36
N ASP A 1117 -12.44 -37.12 11.23
CA ASP A 1117 -11.83 -37.21 9.89
C ASP A 1117 -10.83 -36.08 9.57
N LEU A 1118 -10.76 -35.00 10.38
CA LEU A 1118 -9.77 -33.95 10.19
C LEU A 1118 -8.33 -34.47 10.36
N LEU A 1119 -8.11 -35.52 11.16
CA LEU A 1119 -6.79 -36.16 11.28
C LEU A 1119 -6.33 -36.80 9.97
N LEU A 1120 -7.25 -37.35 9.17
CA LEU A 1120 -6.93 -37.98 7.88
C LEU A 1120 -6.36 -36.97 6.87
N VAL A 1121 -6.61 -35.68 7.07
CA VAL A 1121 -5.96 -34.61 6.29
C VAL A 1121 -4.44 -34.67 6.47
N TYR A 1122 -3.96 -34.94 7.69
CA TYR A 1122 -2.55 -34.95 8.04
C TYR A 1122 -1.83 -36.23 7.61
N ASP A 1123 -2.54 -37.35 7.48
CA ASP A 1123 -2.02 -38.55 6.80
C ASP A 1123 -1.60 -38.21 5.37
N ALA A 1124 -2.48 -37.50 4.65
CA ALA A 1124 -2.20 -37.08 3.28
C ALA A 1124 -1.08 -36.03 3.21
N LEU A 1125 -1.11 -35.01 4.08
CA LEU A 1125 -0.13 -33.92 4.09
C LEU A 1125 1.28 -34.43 4.45
N SER A 1126 1.38 -35.30 5.45
CA SER A 1126 2.66 -35.90 5.85
C SER A 1126 3.24 -36.78 4.74
N GLY A 1127 2.40 -37.61 4.10
CA GLY A 1127 2.75 -38.38 2.92
C GLY A 1127 3.29 -37.49 1.80
N GLN A 1128 2.66 -36.34 1.56
CA GLN A 1128 3.02 -35.41 0.50
C GLN A 1128 4.32 -34.64 0.80
N PHE A 1129 4.48 -34.11 2.01
CA PHE A 1129 5.52 -33.11 2.29
C PHE A 1129 6.69 -33.63 3.12
N LEU A 1130 6.51 -34.64 3.96
CA LEU A 1130 7.56 -35.16 4.85
C LEU A 1130 8.26 -36.42 4.33
N SER A 1131 7.65 -37.17 3.40
CA SER A 1131 8.29 -38.37 2.84
C SER A 1131 9.46 -38.00 1.92
N ALA A 1132 10.65 -38.50 2.24
CA ALA A 1132 11.85 -38.30 1.42
C ALA A 1132 11.90 -39.34 0.29
N GLY A 1133 11.76 -38.92 -0.98
CA GLY A 1133 12.33 -39.62 -2.13
C GLY A 1133 11.93 -41.08 -2.36
N GLY A 1134 10.67 -41.45 -2.17
CA GLY A 1134 10.14 -42.76 -2.60
C GLY A 1134 9.24 -42.60 -3.83
N THR A 1135 9.64 -43.18 -4.97
CA THR A 1135 8.77 -43.41 -6.13
C THR A 1135 7.40 -43.92 -5.66
N PRO A 1136 6.26 -43.44 -6.20
CA PRO A 1136 4.95 -43.95 -5.81
C PRO A 1136 4.93 -45.47 -5.97
N LYS A 1137 4.73 -46.21 -4.88
CA LYS A 1137 4.38 -47.63 -5.00
C LYS A 1137 3.06 -47.66 -5.75
N GLY A 1138 3.13 -48.16 -6.99
CA GLY A 1138 1.95 -48.38 -7.82
C GLY A 1138 0.89 -49.12 -7.01
N GLN A 1139 -0.34 -48.63 -7.11
CA GLN A 1139 -1.52 -49.37 -6.71
C GLN A 1139 -1.48 -50.72 -7.43
N SER A 1140 -1.14 -51.78 -6.71
CA SER A 1140 -1.48 -53.13 -7.14
C SER A 1140 -2.98 -53.26 -7.03
N GLN A 1141 -3.64 -53.44 -8.16
CA GLN A 1141 -5.02 -53.91 -8.26
C GLN A 1141 -5.26 -55.04 -7.26
N LYS A 1142 -6.24 -54.85 -6.38
CA LYS A 1142 -7.24 -55.85 -6.00
C LYS A 1142 -8.47 -55.15 -5.46
#